data_AF-A0A6A8M8P3-F1
#
_entry.id   AF-A0A6A8M8P3-F1
#
_cell.length_a   1.000
_cell.length_b   1.000
_cell.length_c   1.000
_cell.angle_alpha   90.00
_cell.angle_beta   90.00
_cell.angle_gamma   90.00
#
_symmetry.space_group_name_H-M   'P 1'
#
loop_
_entity.id
_entity.type
_entity.pdbx_description
1 polymer ?
#
loop_
_entity_poly.entity_id
_entity_poly.type
_entity_poly.pdbx_seq_one_letter_code
_entity_poly.pdbx_strand_id
1 'polypeptide(L)'
;MSLPQYTSDIIDTGIQNKGVEHILPEKIQDDEYQMAQIFMDNGQKTSWQKAYKKTDAEKDGKVIYKRKNLSKEKLDKLDKELLTPVVLTYQLGHMQVKQYKEVLVQSMEKNPGSAAMAGQISSMSIEQISKMPGVNIRTFKAEDQNGKTKTYVDARPSVQAMIQSGAMDQNAIHKMKEQNNKIVNKTGDQTLKSMGIAYAADCSKKAGMDMNKIQMDYLWHCGLIMFMMAGLMMVMSVLVSFFASRVGANIGRDLRGQVFSRVMKFSSAEMSKFHTSSLITRATNDIQQVQMVSTMLLRMVLYSPILAVWGIVKVAETKAHMNYVIVGGVMVIVFMVMILMVIAMPKFKVMQKLVDKLNGVSREILTGLQVIRAFGREDVEEARFDQANLELKKTQLFTNRVMTFMRPIMMLIMYTLTVIITWVAAHRIDSGDLQVGAMTAFITYSMIIVISFMIITVMSILLPRAGVAADRIREVIDTEPSINEKEEAKELKVTDGIVEFSHVDFKYPDAEENIITDISFTAKPGETTAIIGSTGCGKSTLVSLIPRFYDVTGGSIKIDGQDIRDVTIKSLRDAIGFVQQKGVLFSGTISSNLKFGNDQASDEVVKSAADTAQASDFIEEKEEGFDSFISQGGSNVSGGQKQRLSIARAIVKDPAIMVFDDSFSALDMKTDAKLRKALDKKVKNTTKIIVAQRVGTILHAEQILVLDEGRIVGRGTHEQLMKSCDEYKQIAESQLSSLELEGRA
;
A
#
# COMPACT_ATOMS: atom_id res chain seq x y z
N MET A 1 -23.91 -12.20 -14.00
CA MET A 1 -24.83 -11.27 -13.30
C MET A 1 -24.11 -10.69 -12.10
N SER A 2 -24.58 -9.57 -11.57
CA SER A 2 -23.89 -8.78 -10.53
C SER A 2 -24.86 -8.33 -9.46
N LEU A 3 -24.35 -8.04 -8.26
CA LEU A 3 -25.19 -7.59 -7.14
C LEU A 3 -26.08 -6.37 -7.50
N PRO A 4 -25.61 -5.34 -8.22
CA PRO A 4 -26.48 -4.25 -8.62
C PRO A 4 -27.54 -4.67 -9.64
N GLN A 5 -27.26 -5.67 -10.49
CA GLN A 5 -28.25 -6.24 -11.41
C GLN A 5 -29.35 -6.97 -10.63
N TYR A 6 -29.00 -7.84 -9.67
CA TYR A 6 -30.01 -8.50 -8.84
C TYR A 6 -30.81 -7.51 -8.00
N THR A 7 -30.20 -6.39 -7.59
CA THR A 7 -30.93 -5.31 -6.90
C THR A 7 -31.93 -4.66 -7.86
N SER A 8 -31.55 -4.43 -9.13
CA SER A 8 -32.48 -4.01 -10.18
C SER A 8 -33.63 -5.00 -10.33
N ASP A 9 -33.32 -6.29 -10.48
CA ASP A 9 -34.30 -7.33 -10.75
C ASP A 9 -35.26 -7.52 -9.56
N ILE A 10 -34.79 -7.36 -8.32
CA ILE A 10 -35.64 -7.34 -7.12
C ILE A 10 -36.65 -6.19 -7.18
N ILE A 11 -36.23 -5.00 -7.61
CA ILE A 11 -37.12 -3.83 -7.69
C ILE A 11 -38.08 -3.98 -8.87
N ASP A 12 -37.56 -4.25 -10.06
CA ASP A 12 -38.32 -4.24 -11.31
C ASP A 12 -39.21 -5.49 -11.43
N THR A 13 -38.64 -6.68 -11.25
CA THR A 13 -39.38 -7.94 -11.35
C THR A 13 -40.06 -8.31 -10.03
N GLY A 14 -39.33 -8.26 -8.93
CA GLY A 14 -39.84 -8.69 -7.63
C GLY A 14 -40.94 -7.78 -7.08
N ILE A 15 -40.65 -6.48 -6.94
CA ILE A 15 -41.57 -5.53 -6.29
C ILE A 15 -42.59 -4.99 -7.30
N GLN A 16 -42.15 -4.36 -8.39
CA GLN A 16 -43.05 -3.70 -9.34
C GLN A 16 -43.92 -4.71 -10.11
N ASN A 17 -43.33 -5.80 -10.59
CA ASN A 17 -44.03 -6.81 -11.40
C ASN A 17 -44.51 -8.04 -10.60
N LYS A 18 -44.47 -7.99 -9.26
CA LYS A 18 -44.95 -9.06 -8.36
C LYS A 18 -44.36 -10.45 -8.65
N GLY A 19 -43.09 -10.51 -9.04
CA GLY A 19 -42.36 -11.74 -9.35
C GLY A 19 -42.64 -12.33 -10.74
N VAL A 20 -43.40 -11.62 -11.60
CA VAL A 20 -43.72 -12.09 -12.96
C VAL A 20 -42.71 -11.54 -13.96
N GLU A 21 -42.00 -12.42 -14.68
CA GLU A 21 -40.95 -12.03 -15.64
C GLU A 21 -41.47 -11.79 -17.08
N HIS A 22 -42.60 -12.41 -17.45
CA HIS A 22 -43.05 -12.53 -18.84
C HIS A 22 -44.51 -12.09 -19.02
N ILE A 23 -44.86 -11.61 -20.21
CA ILE A 23 -46.21 -11.11 -20.51
C ILE A 23 -47.23 -12.24 -20.73
N LEU A 24 -46.77 -13.48 -20.87
CA LEU A 24 -47.62 -14.66 -21.00
C LEU A 24 -47.96 -15.22 -19.62
N PRO A 25 -49.22 -15.10 -19.12
CA PRO A 25 -49.63 -15.66 -17.83
C PRO A 25 -49.38 -17.16 -17.73
N GLU A 26 -49.01 -17.65 -16.55
CA GLU A 26 -48.78 -19.09 -16.34
C GLU A 26 -50.08 -19.90 -16.32
N LYS A 27 -51.14 -19.33 -15.76
CA LYS A 27 -52.52 -19.84 -15.81
C LYS A 27 -53.44 -18.72 -16.28
N ILE A 28 -54.37 -19.03 -17.16
CA ILE A 28 -55.36 -18.08 -17.68
C ILE A 28 -56.74 -18.76 -17.81
N GLN A 29 -57.81 -18.07 -17.41
CA GLN A 29 -59.18 -18.56 -17.57
C GLN A 29 -59.60 -18.52 -19.06
N ASP A 30 -60.56 -19.35 -19.46
CA ASP A 30 -61.01 -19.45 -20.86
C ASP A 30 -61.53 -18.13 -21.43
N ASP A 31 -62.25 -17.33 -20.64
CA ASP A 31 -62.73 -16.01 -21.06
C ASP A 31 -61.57 -15.05 -21.37
N GLU A 32 -60.61 -14.93 -20.45
CA GLU A 32 -59.40 -14.11 -20.63
C GLU A 32 -58.51 -14.64 -21.77
N TYR A 33 -58.45 -15.97 -21.97
CA TYR A 33 -57.69 -16.61 -23.06
C TYR A 33 -58.25 -16.30 -24.45
N GLN A 34 -59.58 -16.22 -24.58
CA GLN A 34 -60.22 -15.80 -25.82
C GLN A 34 -60.09 -14.28 -26.02
N MET A 35 -60.25 -13.49 -24.96
CA MET A 35 -60.12 -12.04 -25.03
C MET A 35 -58.71 -11.58 -25.43
N ALA A 36 -57.65 -12.28 -25.01
CA ALA A 36 -56.26 -12.01 -25.41
C ALA A 36 -56.08 -11.96 -26.94
N GLN A 37 -56.89 -12.71 -27.69
CA GLN A 37 -56.75 -12.89 -29.14
C GLN A 37 -57.46 -11.79 -29.97
N ILE A 38 -58.12 -10.80 -29.34
CA ILE A 38 -58.89 -9.75 -30.04
C ILE A 38 -58.04 -8.99 -31.06
N PHE A 39 -56.81 -8.60 -30.71
CA PHE A 39 -55.91 -7.83 -31.57
C PHE A 39 -54.79 -8.65 -32.23
N MET A 40 -54.78 -9.96 -32.03
CA MET A 40 -53.77 -10.86 -32.61
C MET A 40 -54.10 -11.19 -34.07
N ASP A 41 -53.09 -11.18 -34.94
CA ASP A 41 -53.23 -11.72 -36.30
C ASP A 41 -53.23 -13.27 -36.30
N ASN A 42 -53.47 -13.89 -37.46
CA ASN A 42 -53.56 -15.35 -37.56
C ASN A 42 -52.26 -16.08 -37.17
N GLY A 43 -51.10 -15.45 -37.39
CA GLY A 43 -49.79 -15.96 -36.97
C GLY A 43 -49.63 -15.88 -35.45
N GLN A 44 -49.90 -14.71 -34.87
CA GLN A 44 -49.87 -14.44 -33.44
C GLN A 44 -50.85 -15.34 -32.67
N LYS A 45 -52.07 -15.58 -33.19
CA LYS A 45 -53.04 -16.52 -32.61
C LYS A 45 -52.49 -17.94 -32.59
N THR A 46 -51.82 -18.36 -33.66
CA THR A 46 -51.19 -19.69 -33.73
C THR A 46 -50.06 -19.80 -32.69
N SER A 47 -49.22 -18.77 -32.56
CA SER A 47 -48.17 -18.70 -31.55
C SER A 47 -48.73 -18.76 -30.12
N TRP A 48 -49.78 -17.98 -29.83
CA TRP A 48 -50.49 -17.98 -28.54
C TRP A 48 -51.09 -19.35 -28.22
N GLN A 49 -51.84 -19.95 -29.15
CA GLN A 49 -52.45 -21.26 -28.95
C GLN A 49 -51.41 -22.37 -28.75
N LYS A 50 -50.28 -22.31 -29.48
CA LYS A 50 -49.18 -23.26 -29.29
C LYS A 50 -48.51 -23.13 -27.92
N ALA A 51 -48.51 -21.93 -27.32
CA ALA A 51 -47.90 -21.67 -26.02
C ALA A 51 -48.70 -22.23 -24.83
N TYR A 52 -50.00 -22.50 -25.01
CA TYR A 52 -50.89 -22.98 -23.94
C TYR A 52 -51.35 -24.42 -24.14
N LYS A 53 -51.67 -25.08 -23.02
CA LYS A 53 -52.36 -26.38 -22.99
C LYS A 53 -53.64 -26.24 -22.17
N LYS A 54 -54.77 -26.67 -22.74
CA LYS A 54 -56.06 -26.72 -22.04
C LYS A 54 -55.98 -27.77 -20.93
N THR A 55 -56.39 -27.39 -19.72
CA THR A 55 -56.41 -28.29 -18.56
C THR A 55 -57.87 -28.61 -18.22
N ASP A 56 -58.17 -29.87 -17.92
CA ASP A 56 -59.50 -30.27 -17.46
C ASP A 56 -59.75 -29.72 -16.05
N ALA A 57 -60.99 -29.28 -15.80
CA ALA A 57 -61.40 -28.36 -14.74
C ALA A 57 -60.78 -28.61 -13.34
N GLU A 58 -60.25 -27.56 -12.70
CA GLU A 58 -60.00 -27.53 -11.25
C GLU A 58 -61.15 -26.79 -10.54
N LYS A 59 -61.80 -27.52 -9.62
CA LYS A 59 -62.70 -27.13 -8.51
C LYS A 59 -63.91 -26.19 -8.72
N ASP A 60 -64.06 -25.47 -9.84
CA ASP A 60 -65.15 -24.46 -10.02
C ASP A 60 -65.84 -24.48 -11.40
N GLY A 61 -65.67 -25.55 -12.19
CA GLY A 61 -66.35 -25.70 -13.50
C GLY A 61 -65.86 -24.73 -14.60
N LYS A 62 -64.81 -23.94 -14.35
CA LYS A 62 -64.19 -23.04 -15.33
C LYS A 62 -62.98 -23.69 -16.00
N VAL A 63 -62.90 -23.60 -17.32
CA VAL A 63 -61.77 -24.09 -18.12
C VAL A 63 -60.57 -23.16 -17.91
N ILE A 64 -59.40 -23.73 -17.63
CA ILE A 64 -58.13 -23.01 -17.44
C ILE A 64 -57.09 -23.51 -18.45
N TYR A 65 -56.36 -22.58 -19.05
CA TYR A 65 -55.21 -22.87 -19.88
C TYR A 65 -53.92 -22.65 -19.08
N LYS A 66 -53.03 -23.64 -19.12
CA LYS A 66 -51.71 -23.56 -18.48
C LYS A 66 -50.65 -23.35 -19.55
N ARG A 67 -49.74 -22.40 -19.34
CA ARG A 67 -48.59 -22.17 -20.24
C ARG A 67 -47.71 -23.42 -20.27
N LYS A 68 -47.30 -23.86 -21.45
CA LYS A 68 -46.34 -24.96 -21.60
C LYS A 68 -44.99 -24.56 -21.03
N ASN A 69 -44.20 -25.55 -20.61
CA ASN A 69 -42.83 -25.31 -20.17
C ASN A 69 -41.96 -24.93 -21.38
N LEU A 70 -41.75 -23.63 -21.57
CA LEU A 70 -41.01 -23.04 -22.68
C LEU A 70 -39.65 -22.53 -22.17
N SER A 71 -38.60 -22.62 -23.00
CA SER A 71 -37.30 -22.03 -22.65
C SER A 71 -37.39 -20.50 -22.59
N LYS A 72 -36.50 -19.88 -21.80
CA LYS A 72 -36.44 -18.42 -21.64
C LYS A 72 -36.34 -17.68 -22.98
N GLU A 73 -35.49 -18.15 -23.89
CA GLU A 73 -35.37 -17.57 -25.24
C GLU A 73 -36.67 -17.61 -26.05
N LYS A 74 -37.47 -18.69 -25.91
CA LYS A 74 -38.77 -18.79 -26.58
C LYS A 74 -39.80 -17.86 -25.96
N LEU A 75 -39.78 -17.71 -24.63
CA LEU A 75 -40.62 -16.75 -23.92
C LEU A 75 -40.26 -15.31 -24.30
N ASP A 76 -38.98 -14.96 -24.33
CA ASP A 76 -38.53 -13.62 -24.75
C ASP A 76 -38.92 -13.29 -26.21
N LYS A 77 -38.91 -14.30 -27.09
CA LYS A 77 -39.37 -14.14 -28.48
C LYS A 77 -40.89 -13.92 -28.55
N LEU A 78 -41.65 -14.71 -27.80
CA LEU A 78 -43.12 -14.57 -27.71
C LEU A 78 -43.52 -13.25 -27.05
N ASP A 79 -42.78 -12.81 -26.03
CA ASP A 79 -42.98 -11.52 -25.37
C ASP A 79 -42.88 -10.40 -26.42
N LYS A 80 -41.83 -10.39 -27.25
CA LYS A 80 -41.68 -9.38 -28.33
C LYS A 80 -42.78 -9.47 -29.38
N GLU A 81 -43.16 -10.68 -29.80
CA GLU A 81 -44.16 -10.91 -30.84
C GLU A 81 -45.57 -10.51 -30.39
N LEU A 82 -45.90 -10.74 -29.13
CA LEU A 82 -47.25 -10.60 -28.58
C LEU A 82 -47.44 -9.36 -27.69
N LEU A 83 -46.38 -8.58 -27.43
CA LEU A 83 -46.43 -7.42 -26.54
C LEU A 83 -47.55 -6.44 -26.90
N THR A 84 -47.51 -5.93 -28.13
CA THR A 84 -48.46 -4.95 -28.64
C THR A 84 -49.92 -5.44 -28.56
N PRO A 85 -50.30 -6.61 -29.11
CA PRO A 85 -51.69 -7.06 -29.04
C PRO A 85 -52.15 -7.35 -27.60
N VAL A 86 -51.27 -7.86 -26.73
CA VAL A 86 -51.59 -8.11 -25.32
C VAL A 86 -51.83 -6.79 -24.57
N VAL A 87 -50.95 -5.80 -24.75
CA VAL A 87 -51.09 -4.48 -24.10
C VAL A 87 -52.36 -3.76 -24.57
N LEU A 88 -52.66 -3.80 -25.86
CA LEU A 88 -53.90 -3.23 -26.41
C LEU A 88 -55.15 -3.89 -25.82
N THR A 89 -55.11 -5.21 -25.64
CA THR A 89 -56.20 -5.95 -25.00
C THR A 89 -56.33 -5.57 -23.53
N TYR A 90 -55.21 -5.44 -22.82
CA TYR A 90 -55.18 -5.03 -21.42
C TYR A 90 -55.75 -3.62 -21.22
N GLN A 91 -55.39 -2.68 -22.09
CA GLN A 91 -55.91 -1.32 -22.08
C GLN A 91 -57.44 -1.27 -22.24
N LEU A 92 -58.00 -2.06 -23.16
CA LEU A 92 -59.46 -2.18 -23.30
C LEU A 92 -60.15 -2.75 -22.04
N GLY A 93 -59.44 -3.62 -21.31
CA GLY A 93 -59.92 -4.18 -20.05
C GLY A 93 -59.81 -3.23 -18.86
N HIS A 94 -58.95 -2.20 -18.95
CA HIS A 94 -58.57 -1.32 -17.84
C HIS A 94 -58.71 0.16 -18.23
N MET A 95 -59.81 0.54 -18.87
CA MET A 95 -60.06 1.93 -19.24
C MET A 95 -60.59 2.73 -18.05
N GLN A 96 -60.11 3.95 -17.84
CA GLN A 96 -60.77 4.84 -16.88
C GLN A 96 -62.15 5.25 -17.41
N VAL A 97 -63.12 5.48 -16.52
CA VAL A 97 -64.48 5.91 -16.90
C VAL A 97 -64.46 7.13 -17.83
N LYS A 98 -63.58 8.11 -17.58
CA LYS A 98 -63.42 9.29 -18.42
C LYS A 98 -62.93 8.93 -19.84
N GLN A 99 -61.88 8.12 -19.93
CA GLN A 99 -61.32 7.68 -21.21
C GLN A 99 -62.33 6.84 -22.00
N TYR A 100 -63.07 5.96 -21.34
CA TYR A 100 -64.11 5.16 -21.98
C TYR A 100 -65.23 6.03 -22.56
N LYS A 101 -65.67 7.06 -21.81
CA LYS A 101 -66.65 8.04 -22.30
C LYS A 101 -66.12 8.80 -23.53
N GLU A 102 -64.88 9.27 -23.50
CA GLU A 102 -64.26 9.97 -24.63
C GLU A 102 -64.21 9.09 -25.90
N VAL A 103 -63.83 7.81 -25.75
CA VAL A 103 -63.80 6.85 -26.86
C VAL A 103 -65.22 6.57 -27.39
N LEU A 104 -66.21 6.45 -26.52
CA LEU A 104 -67.61 6.31 -26.91
C LEU A 104 -68.12 7.53 -27.68
N VAL A 105 -67.86 8.74 -27.18
CA VAL A 105 -68.25 10.00 -27.82
C VAL A 105 -67.64 10.09 -29.22
N GLN A 106 -66.33 9.85 -29.35
CA GLN A 106 -65.64 9.86 -30.64
C GLN A 106 -66.14 8.81 -31.63
N SER A 107 -66.59 7.65 -31.13
CA SER A 107 -67.18 6.60 -31.95
C SER A 107 -68.58 6.99 -32.43
N MET A 108 -69.39 7.60 -31.55
CA MET A 108 -70.76 8.02 -31.86
C MET A 108 -70.85 9.26 -32.75
N GLU A 109 -69.89 10.18 -32.66
CA GLU A 109 -69.78 11.34 -33.56
C GLU A 109 -69.50 10.94 -35.01
N LYS A 110 -68.83 9.80 -35.23
CA LYS A 110 -68.51 9.28 -36.57
C LYS A 110 -69.70 8.56 -37.24
N ASN A 111 -70.76 8.25 -36.49
CA ASN A 111 -71.96 7.58 -37.00
C ASN A 111 -73.15 8.55 -37.08
N PRO A 112 -73.72 8.79 -38.28
CA PRO A 112 -74.77 9.80 -38.49
C PRO A 112 -76.03 9.63 -37.61
N GLY A 113 -76.37 8.38 -37.24
CA GLY A 113 -77.54 8.07 -36.40
C GLY A 113 -77.33 8.23 -34.89
N SER A 114 -76.08 8.36 -34.41
CA SER A 114 -75.73 8.44 -32.97
C SER A 114 -75.14 9.80 -32.57
N ALA A 115 -74.83 10.67 -33.52
CA ALA A 115 -74.16 11.95 -33.29
C ALA A 115 -74.94 12.89 -32.35
N ALA A 116 -76.28 12.89 -32.39
CA ALA A 116 -77.12 13.70 -31.50
C ALA A 116 -77.04 13.28 -30.01
N MET A 117 -76.66 12.02 -29.74
CA MET A 117 -76.56 11.45 -28.40
C MET A 117 -75.15 11.56 -27.80
N ALA A 118 -74.13 11.82 -28.64
CA ALA A 118 -72.74 11.92 -28.24
C ALA A 118 -72.50 12.99 -27.16
N GLY A 119 -73.15 14.16 -27.26
CA GLY A 119 -73.06 15.23 -26.28
C GLY A 119 -73.61 14.88 -24.89
N GLN A 120 -74.55 13.92 -24.80
CA GLN A 120 -75.19 13.51 -23.55
C GLN A 120 -74.37 12.46 -22.77
N ILE A 121 -73.47 11.71 -23.43
CA ILE A 121 -72.66 10.64 -22.82
C ILE A 121 -71.71 11.17 -21.74
N SER A 122 -71.14 12.36 -21.95
CA SER A 122 -70.24 13.01 -21.01
C SER A 122 -70.90 13.21 -19.63
N SER A 123 -72.19 13.56 -19.61
CA SER A 123 -73.00 13.80 -18.41
C SER A 123 -73.65 12.55 -17.78
N MET A 124 -73.70 11.40 -18.47
CA MET A 124 -74.35 10.19 -17.95
C MET A 124 -73.47 9.44 -16.94
N SER A 125 -74.08 8.77 -15.95
CA SER A 125 -73.35 7.86 -15.08
C SER A 125 -72.94 6.59 -15.84
N ILE A 126 -71.87 5.91 -15.40
CA ILE A 126 -71.41 4.68 -16.08
C ILE A 126 -72.46 3.56 -16.03
N GLU A 127 -73.31 3.55 -15.00
CA GLU A 127 -74.43 2.63 -14.83
C GLU A 127 -75.60 2.93 -15.79
N GLN A 128 -75.75 4.17 -16.24
CA GLN A 128 -76.70 4.53 -17.29
C GLN A 128 -76.16 4.13 -18.67
N ILE A 129 -74.85 4.28 -18.89
CA ILE A 129 -74.18 3.87 -20.14
C ILE A 129 -74.19 2.35 -20.30
N SER A 130 -74.03 1.58 -19.21
CA SER A 130 -74.08 0.10 -19.27
C SER A 130 -75.46 -0.47 -19.59
N LYS A 131 -76.53 0.32 -19.48
CA LYS A 131 -77.90 -0.08 -19.82
C LYS A 131 -78.30 0.29 -21.25
N MET A 132 -77.43 0.96 -22.01
CA MET A 132 -77.70 1.28 -23.41
C MET A 132 -77.69 0.01 -24.28
N PRO A 133 -78.60 -0.12 -25.26
CA PRO A 133 -78.61 -1.24 -26.18
C PRO A 133 -77.30 -1.30 -26.98
N GLY A 134 -76.64 -2.46 -26.97
CA GLY A 134 -75.35 -2.69 -27.64
C GLY A 134 -74.09 -2.43 -26.79
N VAL A 135 -74.24 -1.98 -25.54
CA VAL A 135 -73.11 -1.73 -24.62
C VAL A 135 -73.03 -2.86 -23.58
N ASN A 136 -72.01 -3.72 -23.72
CA ASN A 136 -71.70 -4.79 -22.78
C ASN A 136 -70.38 -4.49 -22.04
N ILE A 137 -70.46 -3.79 -20.91
CA ILE A 137 -69.28 -3.42 -20.12
C ILE A 137 -69.33 -4.00 -18.71
N ARG A 138 -68.16 -4.30 -18.15
CA ARG A 138 -68.01 -4.63 -16.72
C ARG A 138 -67.28 -3.49 -16.03
N THR A 139 -67.72 -3.10 -14.85
CA THR A 139 -67.02 -2.11 -14.02
C THR A 139 -66.39 -2.78 -12.82
N PHE A 140 -65.14 -2.43 -12.51
CA PHE A 140 -64.45 -2.89 -11.32
C PHE A 140 -63.67 -1.75 -10.68
N LYS A 141 -63.37 -1.89 -9.39
CA LYS A 141 -62.54 -0.94 -8.66
C LYS A 141 -61.13 -1.50 -8.55
N ALA A 142 -60.14 -0.72 -8.94
CA ALA A 142 -58.73 -1.03 -8.77
C ALA A 142 -57.99 0.20 -8.25
N GLU A 143 -56.90 -0.02 -7.52
CA GLU A 143 -56.00 1.07 -7.14
C GLU A 143 -55.23 1.55 -8.37
N ASP A 144 -55.18 2.86 -8.56
CA ASP A 144 -54.32 3.47 -9.56
C ASP A 144 -52.86 3.48 -9.11
N GLN A 145 -51.95 3.93 -9.98
CA GLN A 145 -50.51 4.00 -9.69
C GLN A 145 -50.16 4.89 -8.47
N ASN A 146 -51.11 5.68 -7.96
CA ASN A 146 -50.97 6.52 -6.77
C ASN A 146 -51.67 5.94 -5.52
N GLY A 147 -52.10 4.67 -5.58
CA GLY A 147 -52.80 4.00 -4.48
C GLY A 147 -54.24 4.47 -4.26
N LYS A 148 -54.83 5.21 -5.20
CA LYS A 148 -56.22 5.67 -5.10
C LYS A 148 -57.15 4.70 -5.83
N THR A 149 -58.16 4.19 -5.12
CA THR A 149 -59.19 3.34 -5.70
C THR A 149 -60.03 4.10 -6.73
N LYS A 150 -59.87 3.75 -8.00
CA LYS A 150 -60.65 4.29 -9.12
C LYS A 150 -61.52 3.20 -9.75
N THR A 151 -62.63 3.63 -10.34
CA THR A 151 -63.50 2.75 -11.12
C THR A 151 -62.96 2.66 -12.55
N TYR A 152 -62.73 1.42 -13.00
CA TYR A 152 -62.30 1.07 -14.35
C TYR A 152 -63.44 0.37 -15.09
N VAL A 153 -63.38 0.46 -16.42
CA VAL A 153 -64.34 -0.11 -17.36
C VAL A 153 -63.61 -1.14 -18.22
N ASP A 154 -64.14 -2.36 -18.20
CA ASP A 154 -63.76 -3.43 -19.12
C ASP A 154 -64.70 -3.37 -20.34
N ALA A 155 -64.16 -2.84 -21.44
CA ALA A 155 -64.85 -2.68 -22.71
C ALA A 155 -64.69 -3.91 -23.63
N ARG A 156 -63.90 -4.91 -23.24
CA ARG A 156 -63.63 -6.11 -24.06
C ARG A 156 -64.89 -6.90 -24.40
N PRO A 157 -65.87 -7.09 -23.48
CA PRO A 157 -67.11 -7.80 -23.83
C PRO A 157 -67.97 -7.06 -24.87
N SER A 158 -67.93 -5.72 -24.91
CA SER A 158 -68.60 -4.92 -25.95
C SER A 158 -67.96 -5.13 -27.31
N VAL A 159 -66.62 -5.08 -27.37
CA VAL A 159 -65.86 -5.33 -28.60
C VAL A 159 -66.09 -6.76 -29.09
N GLN A 160 -66.09 -7.75 -28.19
CA GLN A 160 -66.36 -9.13 -28.55
C GLN A 160 -67.79 -9.34 -29.08
N ALA A 161 -68.80 -8.70 -28.48
CA ALA A 161 -70.18 -8.74 -28.95
C ALA A 161 -70.36 -8.08 -30.34
N MET A 162 -69.63 -6.98 -30.61
CA MET A 162 -69.60 -6.34 -31.93
C MET A 162 -68.97 -7.22 -33.00
N ILE A 163 -67.93 -7.98 -32.65
CA ILE A 163 -67.29 -8.94 -33.56
C ILE A 163 -68.24 -10.12 -33.83
N GLN A 164 -68.92 -10.65 -32.82
CA GLN A 164 -69.84 -11.80 -32.95
C GLN A 164 -71.12 -11.47 -33.72
N SER A 165 -71.63 -10.24 -33.60
CA SER A 165 -72.81 -9.75 -34.34
C SER A 165 -72.50 -9.34 -35.79
N GLY A 166 -71.23 -9.41 -36.22
CA GLY A 166 -70.80 -8.96 -37.54
C GLY A 166 -70.75 -7.44 -37.73
N ALA A 167 -71.01 -6.66 -36.68
CA ALA A 167 -70.95 -5.20 -36.69
C ALA A 167 -69.51 -4.65 -36.77
N MET A 168 -68.50 -5.48 -36.49
CA MET A 168 -67.09 -5.14 -36.61
C MET A 168 -66.34 -6.22 -37.39
N ASP A 169 -65.88 -5.89 -38.59
CA ASP A 169 -65.10 -6.78 -39.46
C ASP A 169 -63.58 -6.72 -39.13
N GLN A 170 -62.78 -7.60 -39.76
CA GLN A 170 -61.32 -7.60 -39.53
C GLN A 170 -60.64 -6.27 -39.92
N ASN A 171 -61.19 -5.54 -40.89
CA ASN A 171 -60.67 -4.23 -41.28
C ASN A 171 -60.91 -3.17 -40.20
N ALA A 172 -62.07 -3.19 -39.53
CA ALA A 172 -62.36 -2.31 -38.40
C ALA A 172 -61.44 -2.60 -37.20
N ILE A 173 -61.16 -3.88 -36.90
CA ILE A 173 -60.18 -4.28 -35.87
C ILE A 173 -58.78 -3.79 -36.23
N HIS A 174 -58.37 -3.91 -37.50
CA HIS A 174 -57.08 -3.42 -37.97
C HIS A 174 -56.97 -1.90 -37.84
N LYS A 175 -58.00 -1.13 -38.25
CA LYS A 175 -58.04 0.32 -38.07
C LYS A 175 -58.00 0.74 -36.60
N MET A 176 -58.66 -0.01 -35.72
CA MET A 176 -58.62 0.23 -34.27
C MET A 176 -57.23 -0.07 -33.69
N LYS A 177 -56.59 -1.16 -34.12
CA LYS A 177 -55.20 -1.50 -33.79
C LYS A 177 -54.24 -0.41 -34.26
N GLU A 178 -54.44 0.13 -35.46
CA GLU A 178 -53.60 1.19 -36.05
C GLU A 178 -53.77 2.55 -35.33
N GLN A 179 -54.98 2.91 -34.92
CA GLN A 179 -55.25 4.10 -34.10
C GLN A 179 -54.60 3.98 -32.72
N ASN A 180 -54.77 2.84 -32.04
CA ASN A 180 -54.19 2.63 -30.72
C ASN A 180 -52.67 2.38 -30.77
N ASN A 181 -52.14 1.87 -31.89
CA ASN A 181 -50.71 1.75 -32.11
C ASN A 181 -49.98 3.10 -32.03
N LYS A 182 -50.64 4.22 -32.37
CA LYS A 182 -50.04 5.56 -32.19
C LYS A 182 -49.80 5.91 -30.72
N ILE A 183 -50.58 5.36 -29.80
CA ILE A 183 -50.44 5.55 -28.35
C ILE A 183 -49.37 4.59 -27.81
N VAL A 184 -49.37 3.34 -28.29
CA VAL A 184 -48.34 2.34 -27.99
C VAL A 184 -46.96 2.84 -28.44
N ASN A 185 -46.82 3.36 -29.66
CA ASN A 185 -45.55 3.87 -30.19
C ASN A 185 -45.02 5.13 -29.47
N LYS A 186 -45.88 5.82 -28.71
CA LYS A 186 -45.49 6.96 -27.85
C LYS A 186 -45.13 6.52 -26.42
N THR A 187 -45.41 5.26 -26.09
CA THR A 187 -45.12 4.67 -24.79
C THR A 187 -43.80 3.91 -24.91
N GLY A 188 -42.81 4.22 -24.06
CA GLY A 188 -41.51 3.52 -24.12
C GLY A 188 -41.63 1.99 -23.96
N ASP A 189 -40.71 1.27 -24.60
CA ASP A 189 -40.71 -0.21 -24.71
C ASP A 189 -40.78 -0.90 -23.34
N GLN A 190 -40.13 -0.34 -22.31
CA GLN A 190 -40.13 -0.93 -20.97
C GLN A 190 -41.49 -0.79 -20.29
N THR A 191 -42.12 0.38 -20.42
CA THR A 191 -43.46 0.61 -19.89
C THR A 191 -44.51 -0.24 -20.59
N LEU A 192 -44.40 -0.45 -21.90
CA LEU A 192 -45.22 -1.43 -22.63
C LEU A 192 -45.03 -2.84 -22.06
N LYS A 193 -43.78 -3.27 -21.86
CA LYS A 193 -43.48 -4.58 -21.27
C LYS A 193 -44.09 -4.72 -19.87
N SER A 194 -43.95 -3.71 -19.00
CA SER A 194 -44.56 -3.71 -17.67
C SER A 194 -46.09 -3.78 -17.72
N MET A 195 -46.76 -3.14 -18.69
CA MET A 195 -48.20 -3.30 -18.88
C MET A 195 -48.59 -4.73 -19.30
N GLY A 196 -47.81 -5.35 -20.19
CA GLY A 196 -48.02 -6.75 -20.58
C GLY A 196 -47.80 -7.71 -19.41
N ILE A 197 -46.84 -7.44 -18.53
CA ILE A 197 -46.60 -8.21 -17.32
C ILE A 197 -47.74 -8.00 -16.31
N ALA A 198 -48.24 -6.78 -16.14
CA ALA A 198 -49.39 -6.49 -15.30
C ALA A 198 -50.65 -7.25 -15.76
N TYR A 199 -50.87 -7.36 -17.08
CA TYR A 199 -51.89 -8.23 -17.65
C TYR A 199 -51.70 -9.69 -17.25
N ALA A 200 -50.48 -10.22 -17.42
CA ALA A 200 -50.16 -11.60 -17.06
C ALA A 200 -50.40 -11.89 -15.56
N ALA A 201 -50.04 -10.94 -14.70
CA ALA A 201 -50.27 -11.02 -13.27
C ALA A 201 -51.77 -11.01 -12.92
N ASP A 202 -52.57 -10.12 -13.54
CA ASP A 202 -54.02 -10.06 -13.33
C ASP A 202 -54.72 -11.35 -13.81
N CYS A 203 -54.38 -11.84 -15.00
CA CYS A 203 -54.90 -13.10 -15.52
C CYS A 203 -54.55 -14.30 -14.62
N SER A 204 -53.31 -14.35 -14.14
CA SER A 204 -52.86 -15.43 -13.25
C SER A 204 -53.56 -15.37 -11.89
N LYS A 205 -53.80 -14.16 -11.36
CA LYS A 205 -54.55 -13.94 -10.11
C LYS A 205 -56.00 -14.39 -10.27
N LYS A 206 -56.66 -14.01 -11.37
CA LYS A 206 -58.02 -14.47 -11.70
C LYS A 206 -58.07 -15.99 -11.83
N ALA A 207 -57.05 -16.63 -12.40
CA ALA A 207 -56.94 -18.07 -12.52
C ALA A 207 -56.63 -18.81 -11.18
N GLY A 208 -56.69 -18.13 -10.04
CA GLY A 208 -56.57 -18.71 -8.70
C GLY A 208 -55.14 -18.90 -8.21
N MET A 209 -54.14 -18.29 -8.86
CA MET A 209 -52.76 -18.33 -8.37
C MET A 209 -52.50 -17.29 -7.28
N ASP A 210 -51.78 -17.70 -6.25
CA ASP A 210 -51.33 -16.82 -5.17
C ASP A 210 -50.13 -15.97 -5.64
N MET A 211 -50.43 -14.74 -6.06
CA MET A 211 -49.42 -13.77 -6.49
C MET A 211 -48.45 -13.38 -5.37
N ASN A 212 -48.88 -13.40 -4.10
CA ASN A 212 -48.00 -13.06 -2.98
C ASN A 212 -46.94 -14.14 -2.78
N LYS A 213 -47.32 -15.41 -2.94
CA LYS A 213 -46.38 -16.53 -2.89
C LYS A 213 -45.36 -16.46 -4.01
N ILE A 214 -45.80 -16.21 -5.25
CA ILE A 214 -44.89 -16.06 -6.42
C ILE A 214 -43.90 -14.92 -6.20
N GLN A 215 -44.38 -13.76 -5.75
CA GLN A 215 -43.54 -12.61 -5.43
C GLN A 215 -42.52 -12.95 -4.33
N MET A 216 -42.97 -13.57 -3.23
CA MET A 216 -42.10 -13.89 -2.09
C MET A 216 -41.05 -14.96 -2.46
N ASP A 217 -41.43 -15.99 -3.23
CA ASP A 217 -40.50 -17.02 -3.72
C ASP A 217 -39.41 -16.39 -4.62
N TYR A 218 -39.78 -15.45 -5.49
CA TYR A 218 -38.83 -14.71 -6.33
C TYR A 218 -37.86 -13.87 -5.49
N LEU A 219 -38.37 -13.12 -4.51
CA LEU A 219 -37.56 -12.28 -3.63
C LEU A 219 -36.59 -13.11 -2.79
N TRP A 220 -37.03 -14.25 -2.24
CA TRP A 220 -36.16 -15.18 -1.52
C TRP A 220 -35.08 -15.77 -2.41
N HIS A 221 -35.43 -16.17 -3.64
CA HIS A 221 -34.47 -16.71 -4.60
C HIS A 221 -33.38 -15.69 -4.93
N CYS A 222 -33.76 -14.47 -5.30
CA CYS A 222 -32.81 -13.39 -5.60
C CYS A 222 -31.99 -13.00 -4.36
N GLY A 223 -32.64 -12.87 -3.20
CA GLY A 223 -31.98 -12.55 -1.93
C GLY A 223 -30.95 -13.60 -1.50
N LEU A 224 -31.27 -14.89 -1.65
CA LEU A 224 -30.37 -15.98 -1.35
C LEU A 224 -29.17 -16.01 -2.30
N ILE A 225 -29.38 -15.77 -3.60
CA ILE A 225 -28.28 -15.64 -4.56
C ILE A 225 -27.37 -14.46 -4.20
N MET A 226 -27.93 -13.29 -3.90
CA MET A 226 -27.16 -12.12 -3.48
C MET A 226 -26.35 -12.38 -2.21
N PHE A 227 -26.94 -13.06 -1.22
CA PHE A 227 -26.26 -13.45 0.01
C PHE A 227 -25.09 -14.41 -0.25
N MET A 228 -25.32 -15.44 -1.07
CA MET A 228 -24.26 -16.39 -1.47
C MET A 228 -23.13 -15.71 -2.24
N MET A 229 -23.46 -14.78 -3.15
CA MET A 229 -22.47 -13.96 -3.86
C MET A 229 -21.67 -13.08 -2.91
N ALA A 230 -22.31 -12.43 -1.94
CA ALA A 230 -21.63 -11.62 -0.93
C ALA A 230 -20.70 -12.47 -0.05
N GLY A 231 -21.13 -13.66 0.35
CA GLY A 231 -20.31 -14.64 1.08
C GLY A 231 -19.08 -15.07 0.27
N LEU A 232 -19.27 -15.42 -1.02
CA LEU A 232 -18.16 -15.76 -1.91
C LEU A 232 -17.18 -14.58 -2.09
N MET A 233 -17.69 -13.36 -2.27
CA MET A 233 -16.87 -12.15 -2.36
C MET A 233 -16.06 -11.91 -1.08
N MET A 234 -16.65 -12.16 0.09
CA MET A 234 -15.95 -12.05 1.37
C MET A 234 -14.81 -13.07 1.47
N VAL A 235 -15.06 -14.34 1.15
CA VAL A 235 -14.03 -15.40 1.15
C VAL A 235 -12.90 -15.04 0.19
N MET A 236 -13.23 -14.63 -1.04
CA MET A 236 -12.22 -14.22 -2.03
C MET A 236 -11.42 -12.99 -1.58
N SER A 237 -12.08 -12.00 -0.96
CA SER A 237 -11.41 -10.81 -0.41
C SER A 237 -10.42 -11.16 0.70
N VAL A 238 -10.80 -12.11 1.58
CA VAL A 238 -9.91 -12.63 2.64
C VAL A 238 -8.72 -13.37 2.03
N LEU A 239 -8.95 -14.26 1.06
CA LEU A 239 -7.89 -15.01 0.38
C LEU A 239 -6.90 -14.07 -0.33
N VAL A 240 -7.40 -13.11 -1.11
CA VAL A 240 -6.55 -12.11 -1.78
C VAL A 240 -5.75 -11.31 -0.76
N SER A 241 -6.39 -10.87 0.34
CA SER A 241 -5.72 -10.13 1.40
C SER A 241 -4.63 -10.96 2.09
N PHE A 242 -4.89 -12.25 2.32
CA PHE A 242 -3.94 -13.19 2.91
C PHE A 242 -2.72 -13.40 2.00
N PHE A 243 -2.93 -13.73 0.72
CA PHE A 243 -1.85 -13.92 -0.23
C PHE A 243 -1.06 -12.63 -0.49
N ALA A 244 -1.72 -11.49 -0.65
CA ALA A 244 -1.05 -10.20 -0.83
C ALA A 244 -0.20 -9.80 0.39
N SER A 245 -0.70 -10.07 1.60
CA SER A 245 0.06 -9.85 2.84
C SER A 245 1.26 -10.79 2.93
N ARG A 246 1.09 -12.08 2.58
CA ARG A 246 2.17 -13.07 2.59
C ARG A 246 3.27 -12.71 1.59
N VAL A 247 2.90 -12.32 0.37
CA VAL A 247 3.86 -11.87 -0.66
C VAL A 247 4.58 -10.61 -0.21
N GLY A 248 3.86 -9.59 0.28
CA GLY A 248 4.49 -8.37 0.79
C GLY A 248 5.44 -8.64 1.96
N ALA A 249 5.06 -9.50 2.90
CA ALA A 249 5.92 -9.89 4.02
C ALA A 249 7.18 -10.64 3.55
N ASN A 250 7.07 -11.51 2.55
CA ASN A 250 8.22 -12.21 1.96
C ASN A 250 9.18 -11.22 1.26
N ILE A 251 8.65 -10.28 0.47
CA ILE A 251 9.45 -9.21 -0.14
C ILE A 251 10.20 -8.43 0.95
N GLY A 252 9.49 -8.02 2.01
CA GLY A 252 10.10 -7.30 3.13
C GLY A 252 11.17 -8.12 3.86
N ARG A 253 10.95 -9.43 4.04
CA ARG A 253 11.92 -10.35 4.64
C ARG A 253 13.18 -10.50 3.78
N ASP A 254 13.01 -10.74 2.49
CA ASP A 254 14.11 -11.03 1.57
C ASP A 254 14.97 -9.79 1.32
N LEU A 255 14.34 -8.63 1.09
CA LEU A 255 15.06 -7.35 0.97
C LEU A 255 15.83 -7.04 2.26
N ARG A 256 15.24 -7.29 3.43
CA ARG A 256 15.91 -7.04 4.71
C ARG A 256 17.09 -7.97 4.90
N GLY A 257 16.95 -9.25 4.54
CA GLY A 257 18.05 -10.21 4.55
C GLY A 257 19.20 -9.81 3.63
N GLN A 258 18.88 -9.37 2.40
CA GLN A 258 19.90 -8.94 1.42
C GLN A 258 20.63 -7.67 1.87
N VAL A 259 19.91 -6.63 2.30
CA VAL A 259 20.52 -5.40 2.82
C VAL A 259 21.39 -5.70 4.02
N PHE A 260 20.90 -6.47 4.99
CA PHE A 260 21.67 -6.84 6.17
C PHE A 260 22.94 -7.62 5.82
N SER A 261 22.82 -8.66 4.98
CA SER A 261 23.97 -9.45 4.54
C SER A 261 25.00 -8.62 3.79
N ARG A 262 24.57 -7.67 2.95
CA ARG A 262 25.46 -6.79 2.20
C ARG A 262 26.18 -5.79 3.10
N VAL A 263 25.46 -5.15 4.04
CA VAL A 263 26.05 -4.23 5.02
C VAL A 263 27.09 -4.91 5.90
N MET A 264 26.87 -6.16 6.29
CA MET A 264 27.85 -6.93 7.07
C MET A 264 29.16 -7.23 6.33
N LYS A 265 29.18 -7.10 4.99
CA LYS A 265 30.38 -7.27 4.16
C LYS A 265 31.09 -5.95 3.83
N PHE A 266 30.48 -4.81 4.15
CA PHE A 266 31.06 -3.51 3.85
C PHE A 266 32.34 -3.27 4.65
N SER A 267 33.30 -2.63 3.99
CA SER A 267 34.50 -2.13 4.63
C SER A 267 34.24 -0.76 5.27
N SER A 268 35.25 -0.18 5.90
CA SER A 268 35.17 1.18 6.41
C SER A 268 34.93 2.21 5.31
N ALA A 269 35.32 1.94 4.05
CA ALA A 269 35.07 2.83 2.92
C ALA A 269 33.58 2.97 2.61
N GLU A 270 32.85 1.86 2.44
CA GLU A 270 31.41 1.90 2.16
C GLU A 270 30.62 2.44 3.36
N MET A 271 31.06 2.15 4.59
CA MET A 271 30.45 2.70 5.81
C MET A 271 30.57 4.23 5.87
N SER A 272 31.67 4.80 5.35
CA SER A 272 31.84 6.24 5.19
C SER A 272 30.92 6.80 4.11
N LYS A 273 30.83 6.14 2.95
CA LYS A 273 29.97 6.54 1.81
C LYS A 273 28.48 6.62 2.17
N PHE A 274 27.94 5.59 2.82
CA PHE A 274 26.51 5.53 3.12
C PHE A 274 26.13 6.20 4.44
N HIS A 275 27.06 6.31 5.39
CA HIS A 275 26.81 6.63 6.79
C HIS A 275 25.87 5.61 7.49
N THR A 276 26.21 5.25 8.73
CA THR A 276 25.45 4.26 9.52
C THR A 276 23.96 4.61 9.66
N SER A 277 23.63 5.90 9.81
CA SER A 277 22.25 6.36 9.96
C SER A 277 21.40 6.11 8.70
N SER A 278 21.97 6.29 7.51
CA SER A 278 21.26 6.02 6.25
C SER A 278 20.99 4.53 6.12
N LEU A 279 22.00 3.69 6.37
CA LEU A 279 21.89 2.23 6.30
C LEU A 279 20.78 1.70 7.22
N ILE A 280 20.63 2.26 8.42
CA ILE A 280 19.53 1.92 9.34
C ILE A 280 18.17 2.24 8.70
N THR A 281 17.99 3.45 8.16
CA THR A 281 16.70 3.83 7.52
C THR A 281 16.39 3.00 6.28
N ARG A 282 17.40 2.66 5.47
CA ARG A 282 17.29 1.80 4.29
C ARG A 282 16.90 0.37 4.67
N ALA A 283 17.43 -0.17 5.77
CA ALA A 283 17.11 -1.51 6.27
C ALA A 283 15.76 -1.61 7.02
N THR A 284 15.12 -0.46 7.32
CA THR A 284 13.90 -0.40 8.13
C THR A 284 12.75 0.25 7.36
N ASN A 285 12.67 1.58 7.40
CA ASN A 285 11.57 2.38 6.86
C ASN A 285 11.39 2.19 5.35
N ASP A 286 12.48 2.14 4.58
CA ASP A 286 12.40 2.04 3.12
C ASP A 286 11.82 0.69 2.71
N ILE A 287 12.27 -0.39 3.35
CA ILE A 287 11.75 -1.75 3.11
C ILE A 287 10.26 -1.82 3.48
N GLN A 288 9.86 -1.19 4.59
CA GLN A 288 8.45 -1.14 4.99
C GLN A 288 7.58 -0.40 3.96
N GLN A 289 8.08 0.69 3.36
CA GLN A 289 7.36 1.40 2.29
C GLN A 289 7.18 0.51 1.05
N VAL A 290 8.24 -0.16 0.60
CA VAL A 290 8.18 -1.09 -0.55
C VAL A 290 7.22 -2.25 -0.26
N GLN A 291 7.29 -2.82 0.94
CA GLN A 291 6.38 -3.88 1.38
C GLN A 291 4.91 -3.42 1.37
N MET A 292 4.61 -2.25 1.95
CA MET A 292 3.25 -1.72 2.03
C MET A 292 2.66 -1.46 0.65
N VAL A 293 3.42 -0.83 -0.24
CA VAL A 293 2.97 -0.55 -1.61
C VAL A 293 2.77 -1.86 -2.38
N SER A 294 3.65 -2.84 -2.23
CA SER A 294 3.49 -4.16 -2.87
C SER A 294 2.20 -4.86 -2.43
N THR A 295 1.91 -4.88 -1.12
CA THR A 295 0.65 -5.45 -0.60
C THR A 295 -0.57 -4.69 -1.10
N MET A 296 -0.52 -3.36 -1.11
CA MET A 296 -1.63 -2.52 -1.58
C MET A 296 -1.89 -2.72 -3.08
N LEU A 297 -0.82 -2.82 -3.87
CA LEU A 297 -0.87 -3.04 -5.30
C LEU A 297 -1.61 -4.34 -5.63
N LEU A 298 -1.23 -5.44 -4.96
CA LEU A 298 -1.86 -6.74 -5.12
C LEU A 298 -3.31 -6.78 -4.61
N ARG A 299 -3.60 -6.10 -3.49
CA ARG A 299 -4.91 -6.18 -2.82
C ARG A 299 -6.00 -5.32 -3.47
N MET A 300 -5.65 -4.10 -3.88
CA MET A 300 -6.64 -3.10 -4.28
C MET A 300 -6.40 -2.56 -5.69
N VAL A 301 -5.13 -2.32 -6.04
CA VAL A 301 -4.80 -1.53 -7.24
C VAL A 301 -5.01 -2.34 -8.49
N LEU A 302 -4.49 -3.58 -8.56
CA LEU A 302 -4.70 -4.45 -9.71
C LEU A 302 -6.19 -4.69 -9.99
N TYR A 303 -7.00 -4.77 -8.93
CA TYR A 303 -8.44 -4.99 -9.04
C TYR A 303 -9.20 -3.73 -9.50
N SER A 304 -8.72 -2.53 -9.19
CA SER A 304 -9.46 -1.28 -9.43
C SER A 304 -9.71 -0.95 -10.91
N PRO A 305 -8.76 -1.04 -11.86
CA PRO A 305 -9.06 -0.85 -13.29
C PRO A 305 -10.08 -1.87 -13.81
N ILE A 306 -10.01 -3.12 -13.31
CA ILE A 306 -10.94 -4.18 -13.71
C ILE A 306 -12.36 -3.80 -13.28
N LEU A 307 -12.55 -3.33 -12.05
CA LEU A 307 -13.83 -2.82 -11.57
C LEU A 307 -14.34 -1.62 -12.36
N ALA A 308 -13.46 -0.66 -12.69
CA ALA A 308 -13.84 0.52 -13.46
C ALA A 308 -14.31 0.14 -14.87
N VAL A 309 -13.51 -0.65 -15.60
CA VAL A 309 -13.86 -1.12 -16.95
C VAL A 309 -15.12 -1.95 -16.92
N TRP A 310 -15.23 -2.89 -15.97
CA TRP A 310 -16.40 -3.74 -15.82
C TRP A 310 -17.67 -2.93 -15.51
N GLY A 311 -17.59 -1.93 -14.62
CA GLY A 311 -18.70 -1.04 -14.31
C GLY A 311 -19.14 -0.23 -15.54
N ILE A 312 -18.20 0.29 -16.32
CA ILE A 312 -18.48 1.02 -17.57
C ILE A 312 -19.19 0.12 -18.59
N VAL A 313 -18.71 -1.13 -18.76
CA VAL A 313 -19.34 -2.12 -19.65
C VAL A 313 -20.77 -2.42 -19.19
N LYS A 314 -20.98 -2.66 -17.89
CA LYS A 314 -22.32 -2.95 -17.34
C LYS A 314 -23.29 -1.79 -17.53
N VAL A 315 -22.81 -0.56 -17.36
CA VAL A 315 -23.61 0.62 -17.64
C VAL A 315 -23.96 0.72 -19.12
N ALA A 316 -23.00 0.48 -20.02
CA ALA A 316 -23.27 0.51 -21.46
C ALA A 316 -24.32 -0.54 -21.90
N GLU A 317 -24.35 -1.71 -21.25
CA GLU A 317 -25.32 -2.77 -21.52
C GLU A 317 -26.77 -2.40 -21.12
N THR A 318 -26.96 -1.49 -20.15
CA THR A 318 -28.32 -1.12 -19.70
C THR A 318 -29.15 -0.37 -20.76
N LYS A 319 -28.57 0.00 -21.90
CA LYS A 319 -29.22 0.76 -23.01
C LYS A 319 -29.92 2.05 -22.55
N ALA A 320 -29.62 2.52 -21.34
CA ALA A 320 -30.21 3.71 -20.75
C ALA A 320 -29.75 5.01 -21.43
N HIS A 321 -28.83 4.95 -22.41
CA HIS A 321 -28.18 6.09 -23.06
C HIS A 321 -27.67 7.16 -22.08
N MET A 322 -27.31 6.77 -20.84
CA MET A 322 -26.86 7.66 -19.76
C MET A 322 -25.33 7.66 -19.57
N ASN A 323 -24.58 7.00 -20.45
CA ASN A 323 -23.12 6.84 -20.33
C ASN A 323 -22.38 8.19 -20.24
N TYR A 324 -22.91 9.23 -20.88
CA TYR A 324 -22.33 10.58 -20.85
C TYR A 324 -22.25 11.17 -19.42
N VAL A 325 -23.19 10.80 -18.54
CA VAL A 325 -23.20 11.27 -17.14
C VAL A 325 -22.00 10.72 -16.37
N ILE A 326 -21.68 9.43 -16.59
CA ILE A 326 -20.52 8.79 -15.97
C ILE A 326 -19.22 9.33 -16.53
N VAL A 327 -19.12 9.47 -17.85
CA VAL A 327 -17.92 10.05 -18.49
C VAL A 327 -17.67 11.46 -17.97
N GLY A 328 -18.71 12.29 -17.84
CA GLY A 328 -18.64 13.59 -17.19
C GLY A 328 -18.14 13.52 -15.75
N GLY A 329 -18.72 12.64 -14.93
CA GLY A 329 -18.29 12.44 -13.53
C GLY A 329 -16.83 12.01 -13.39
N VAL A 330 -16.39 11.05 -14.21
CA VAL A 330 -15.00 10.58 -14.23
C VAL A 330 -14.05 11.70 -14.66
N MET A 331 -14.38 12.49 -15.68
CA MET A 331 -13.57 13.64 -16.09
C MET A 331 -13.42 14.68 -14.99
N VAL A 332 -14.49 14.98 -14.25
CA VAL A 332 -14.45 15.89 -13.10
C VAL A 332 -13.51 15.37 -12.00
N ILE A 333 -13.53 14.06 -11.73
CA ILE A 333 -12.64 13.43 -10.74
C ILE A 333 -11.19 13.52 -11.21
N VAL A 334 -10.90 13.12 -12.45
CA VAL A 334 -9.55 13.17 -13.00
C VAL A 334 -9.00 14.60 -12.97
N PHE A 335 -9.82 15.58 -13.34
CA PHE A 335 -9.47 17.00 -13.26
C PHE A 335 -9.18 17.47 -11.82
N MET A 336 -10.05 17.11 -10.86
CA MET A 336 -9.83 17.42 -9.44
C MET A 336 -8.52 16.82 -8.93
N VAL A 337 -8.23 15.57 -9.29
CA VAL A 337 -7.00 14.87 -8.90
C VAL A 337 -5.76 15.54 -9.49
N MET A 338 -5.80 15.90 -10.77
CA MET A 338 -4.69 16.62 -11.40
C MET A 338 -4.41 17.96 -10.70
N ILE A 339 -5.45 18.74 -10.40
CA ILE A 339 -5.30 19.99 -9.63
C ILE A 339 -4.66 19.71 -8.27
N LEU A 340 -5.14 18.68 -7.55
CA LEU A 340 -4.61 18.32 -6.25
C LEU A 340 -3.14 17.94 -6.33
N MET A 341 -2.74 17.16 -7.32
CA MET A 341 -1.32 16.81 -7.52
C MET A 341 -0.45 18.03 -7.77
N VAL A 342 -0.88 18.92 -8.66
CA VAL A 342 -0.13 20.13 -9.01
C VAL A 342 0.06 21.04 -7.79
N ILE A 343 -0.94 21.14 -6.92
CA ILE A 343 -0.89 22.00 -5.72
C ILE A 343 -0.15 21.32 -4.56
N ALA A 344 -0.46 20.05 -4.27
CA ALA A 344 -0.01 19.37 -3.06
C ALA A 344 1.40 18.78 -3.20
N MET A 345 1.75 18.17 -4.34
CA MET A 345 3.03 17.47 -4.51
C MET A 345 4.27 18.35 -4.29
N PRO A 346 4.33 19.60 -4.81
CA PRO A 346 5.46 20.49 -4.54
C PRO A 346 5.61 20.80 -3.05
N LYS A 347 4.50 21.03 -2.35
CA LYS A 347 4.49 21.34 -0.91
C LYS A 347 4.85 20.11 -0.06
N PHE A 348 4.43 18.91 -0.46
CA PHE A 348 4.90 17.66 0.17
C PHE A 348 6.42 17.49 0.05
N LYS A 349 7.03 17.84 -1.09
CA LYS A 349 8.50 17.81 -1.25
C LYS A 349 9.19 18.82 -0.34
N VAL A 350 8.66 20.03 -0.23
CA VAL A 350 9.19 21.07 0.68
C VAL A 350 9.03 20.65 2.16
N MET A 351 7.88 20.07 2.51
CA MET A 351 7.60 19.58 3.87
C MET A 351 8.67 18.59 4.33
N GLN A 352 9.11 17.67 3.45
CA GLN A 352 10.18 16.72 3.78
C GLN A 352 11.49 17.42 4.15
N LYS A 353 11.92 18.41 3.34
CA LYS A 353 13.13 19.20 3.62
C LYS A 353 13.03 19.97 4.94
N LEU A 354 11.85 20.47 5.30
CA LEU A 354 11.62 21.19 6.54
C LEU A 354 11.63 20.26 7.77
N VAL A 355 11.12 19.03 7.63
CA VAL A 355 11.26 18.00 8.67
C VAL A 355 12.73 17.67 8.90
N ASP A 356 13.52 17.53 7.83
CA ASP A 356 14.95 17.25 7.94
C ASP A 356 15.70 18.43 8.61
N LYS A 357 15.37 19.68 8.24
CA LYS A 357 15.90 20.89 8.90
C LYS A 357 15.56 20.94 10.39
N LEU A 358 14.30 20.69 10.76
CA LEU A 358 13.87 20.66 12.17
C LEU A 358 14.62 19.57 12.95
N ASN A 359 14.73 18.36 12.39
CA ASN A 359 15.47 17.27 13.00
C ASN A 359 16.97 17.58 13.16
N GLY A 360 17.56 18.28 12.19
CA GLY A 360 18.94 18.77 12.26
C GLY A 360 19.14 19.75 13.43
N VAL A 361 18.30 20.79 13.50
CA VAL A 361 18.34 21.76 14.60
C VAL A 361 18.15 21.08 15.97
N SER A 362 17.15 20.20 16.10
CA SER A 362 16.94 19.43 17.33
C SER A 362 18.16 18.63 17.74
N ARG A 363 18.82 17.97 16.78
CA ARG A 363 20.01 17.16 17.05
C ARG A 363 21.18 18.03 17.51
N GLU A 364 21.41 19.16 16.86
CA GLU A 364 22.47 20.10 17.26
C GLU A 364 22.24 20.63 18.67
N ILE A 365 21.01 21.02 19.01
CA ILE A 365 20.65 21.49 20.36
C ILE A 365 20.86 20.39 21.41
N LEU A 366 20.36 19.18 21.17
CA LEU A 366 20.50 18.07 22.12
C LEU A 366 21.96 17.65 22.30
N THR A 367 22.75 17.63 21.22
CA THR A 367 24.18 17.27 21.28
C THR A 367 25.00 18.38 21.95
N GLY A 368 24.65 19.64 21.67
CA GLY A 368 25.33 20.83 22.17
C GLY A 368 24.76 21.38 23.47
N LEU A 369 23.84 20.69 24.14
CA LEU A 369 23.07 21.26 25.25
C LEU A 369 23.96 21.78 26.39
N GLN A 370 25.04 21.08 26.71
CA GLN A 370 26.01 21.52 27.71
C GLN A 370 26.71 22.82 27.30
N VAL A 371 27.07 22.96 26.02
CA VAL A 371 27.69 24.17 25.47
C VAL A 371 26.69 25.33 25.49
N ILE A 372 25.46 25.09 25.03
CA ILE A 372 24.40 26.11 25.01
C ILE A 372 24.17 26.67 26.43
N ARG A 373 24.07 25.79 27.44
CA ARG A 373 23.93 26.19 28.85
C ARG A 373 25.15 26.89 29.40
N ALA A 374 26.35 26.41 29.08
CA ALA A 374 27.60 27.03 29.54
C ALA A 374 27.77 28.47 29.01
N PHE A 375 27.23 28.75 27.81
CA PHE A 375 27.26 30.08 27.20
C PHE A 375 25.96 30.89 27.38
N GLY A 376 24.96 30.38 28.12
CA GLY A 376 23.69 31.09 28.37
C GLY A 376 22.90 31.42 27.11
N ARG A 377 22.93 30.52 26.11
CA ARG A 377 22.36 30.73 24.76
C ARG A 377 21.03 30.02 24.53
N GLU A 378 20.37 29.53 25.59
CA GLU A 378 19.13 28.76 25.50
C GLU A 378 18.05 29.48 24.69
N ASP A 379 17.76 30.75 25.00
CA ASP A 379 16.73 31.54 24.30
C ASP A 379 17.02 31.70 22.80
N VAL A 380 18.30 31.79 22.42
CA VAL A 380 18.72 31.94 21.02
C VAL A 380 18.48 30.65 20.25
N GLU A 381 18.80 29.51 20.85
CA GLU A 381 18.58 28.20 20.23
C GLU A 381 17.10 27.80 20.26
N GLU A 382 16.34 28.22 21.27
CA GLU A 382 14.88 28.08 21.29
C GLU A 382 14.25 28.87 20.14
N ALA A 383 14.65 30.13 19.93
CA ALA A 383 14.17 30.93 18.79
C ALA A 383 14.54 30.29 17.44
N ARG A 384 15.72 29.68 17.33
CA ARG A 384 16.18 28.97 16.13
C ARG A 384 15.33 27.72 15.86
N PHE A 385 15.02 26.96 16.89
CA PHE A 385 14.10 25.81 16.81
C PHE A 385 12.69 26.26 16.41
N ASP A 386 12.18 27.31 17.05
CA ASP A 386 10.85 27.86 16.77
C ASP A 386 10.72 28.34 15.33
N GLN A 387 11.76 28.96 14.77
CA GLN A 387 11.76 29.36 13.36
C GLN A 387 11.60 28.15 12.43
N ALA A 388 12.39 27.09 12.65
CA ALA A 388 12.29 25.85 11.86
C ALA A 388 10.91 25.19 12.03
N ASN A 389 10.38 25.18 13.26
CA ASN A 389 9.07 24.63 13.57
C ASN A 389 7.94 25.43 12.91
N LEU A 390 8.01 26.76 12.90
CA LEU A 390 7.04 27.63 12.24
C LEU A 390 7.03 27.46 10.72
N GLU A 391 8.19 27.31 10.09
CA GLU A 391 8.30 27.01 8.66
C GLU A 391 7.62 25.67 8.32
N LEU A 392 7.91 24.62 9.11
CA LEU A 392 7.29 23.31 8.97
C LEU A 392 5.77 23.40 9.18
N LYS A 393 5.32 24.02 10.28
CA LYS A 393 3.92 24.20 10.63
C LYS A 393 3.14 24.89 9.52
N LYS A 394 3.65 25.98 8.94
CA LYS A 394 2.99 26.70 7.83
C LYS A 394 2.78 25.78 6.62
N THR A 395 3.82 25.03 6.23
CA THR A 395 3.76 24.12 5.08
C THR A 395 2.85 22.92 5.35
N GLN A 396 2.91 22.36 6.56
CA GLN A 396 2.10 21.23 6.97
C GLN A 396 0.62 21.59 7.11
N LEU A 397 0.28 22.76 7.67
CA LEU A 397 -1.10 23.25 7.72
C LEU A 397 -1.68 23.47 6.31
N PHE A 398 -0.91 24.04 5.39
CA PHE A 398 -1.33 24.18 4.00
C PHE A 398 -1.62 22.81 3.37
N THR A 399 -0.66 21.89 3.46
CA THR A 399 -0.75 20.55 2.86
C THR A 399 -1.91 19.76 3.46
N ASN A 400 -2.04 19.76 4.79
CA ASN A 400 -3.15 19.11 5.48
C ASN A 400 -4.49 19.73 5.10
N ARG A 401 -4.61 21.05 5.02
CA ARG A 401 -5.87 21.70 4.64
C ARG A 401 -6.30 21.29 3.23
N VAL A 402 -5.37 21.27 2.26
CA VAL A 402 -5.62 20.76 0.90
C VAL A 402 -6.11 19.31 0.93
N MET A 403 -5.45 18.45 1.71
CA MET A 403 -5.82 17.03 1.83
C MET A 403 -7.15 16.81 2.58
N THR A 404 -7.47 17.64 3.58
CA THR A 404 -8.74 17.55 4.32
C THR A 404 -9.92 17.86 3.42
N PHE A 405 -9.80 18.78 2.47
CA PHE A 405 -10.86 19.08 1.49
C PHE A 405 -11.07 17.98 0.45
N MET A 406 -10.10 17.07 0.26
CA MET A 406 -10.21 15.97 -0.70
C MET A 406 -11.44 15.11 -0.44
N ARG A 407 -11.66 14.66 0.80
CA ARG A 407 -12.77 13.75 1.14
C ARG A 407 -14.15 14.42 0.99
N PRO A 408 -14.39 15.65 1.50
CA PRO A 408 -15.64 16.36 1.27
C PRO A 408 -15.93 16.66 -0.19
N ILE A 409 -14.93 17.13 -0.98
CA ILE A 409 -15.13 17.40 -2.41
C ILE A 409 -15.49 16.11 -3.15
N MET A 410 -14.83 15.00 -2.81
CA MET A 410 -15.19 13.69 -3.37
C MET A 410 -16.63 13.29 -3.02
N MET A 411 -17.06 13.42 -1.77
CA MET A 411 -18.44 13.14 -1.39
C MET A 411 -19.43 14.07 -2.10
N LEU A 412 -19.09 15.34 -2.28
CA LEU A 412 -19.91 16.29 -3.03
C LEU A 412 -20.05 15.84 -4.49
N ILE A 413 -18.95 15.52 -5.18
CA ILE A 413 -19.00 14.99 -6.55
C ILE A 413 -19.87 13.74 -6.62
N MET A 414 -19.75 12.83 -5.65
CA MET A 414 -20.55 11.60 -5.58
C MET A 414 -22.04 11.86 -5.41
N TYR A 415 -22.42 12.74 -4.50
CA TYR A 415 -23.82 13.09 -4.28
C TYR A 415 -24.38 13.89 -5.45
N THR A 416 -23.62 14.83 -6.02
CA THR A 416 -24.01 15.57 -7.22
C THR A 416 -24.20 14.62 -8.40
N LEU A 417 -23.30 13.66 -8.62
CA LEU A 417 -23.44 12.64 -9.65
C LEU A 417 -24.70 11.80 -9.43
N THR A 418 -24.97 11.39 -8.18
CA THR A 418 -26.19 10.66 -7.81
C THR A 418 -27.45 11.46 -8.10
N VAL A 419 -27.46 12.76 -7.78
CA VAL A 419 -28.58 13.67 -8.07
C VAL A 419 -28.78 13.83 -9.58
N ILE A 420 -27.71 14.03 -10.36
CA ILE A 420 -27.78 14.14 -11.82
C ILE A 420 -28.31 12.83 -12.43
N ILE A 421 -27.80 11.68 -11.98
CA ILE A 421 -28.29 10.36 -12.42
C ILE A 421 -29.77 10.24 -12.12
N THR A 422 -30.21 10.57 -10.90
CA THR A 422 -31.61 10.52 -10.47
C THR A 422 -32.48 11.44 -11.32
N TRP A 423 -32.03 12.68 -11.57
CA TRP A 423 -32.75 13.66 -12.39
C TRP A 423 -32.97 13.16 -13.83
N VAL A 424 -31.91 12.66 -14.46
CA VAL A 424 -31.96 12.13 -15.83
C VAL A 424 -32.77 10.84 -15.90
N ALA A 425 -32.58 9.94 -14.94
CA ALA A 425 -33.32 8.68 -14.86
C ALA A 425 -34.82 8.93 -14.64
N ALA A 426 -35.21 9.88 -13.78
CA ALA A 426 -36.62 10.20 -13.53
C ALA A 426 -37.35 10.61 -14.82
N HIS A 427 -36.76 11.45 -15.66
CA HIS A 427 -37.34 11.82 -16.95
C HIS A 427 -37.45 10.63 -17.92
N ARG A 428 -36.48 9.70 -17.89
CA ARG A 428 -36.50 8.47 -18.72
C ARG A 428 -37.47 7.41 -18.18
N ILE A 429 -37.73 7.41 -16.88
CA ILE A 429 -38.76 6.57 -16.26
C ILE A 429 -40.14 7.11 -16.64
N ASP A 430 -40.32 8.45 -16.62
CA ASP A 430 -41.56 9.11 -17.04
C ASP A 430 -41.86 8.88 -18.54
N SER A 431 -40.85 8.91 -19.41
CA SER A 431 -41.01 8.54 -20.83
C SER A 431 -41.23 7.03 -21.06
N GLY A 432 -40.97 6.22 -20.03
CA GLY A 432 -41.12 4.76 -20.07
C GLY A 432 -39.97 4.00 -20.74
N ASP A 433 -38.83 4.66 -20.91
CA ASP A 433 -37.63 4.08 -21.50
C ASP A 433 -36.78 3.31 -20.46
N LEU A 434 -36.96 3.62 -19.17
CA LEU A 434 -36.15 3.08 -18.07
C LEU A 434 -37.05 2.62 -16.90
N GLN A 435 -36.63 1.56 -16.20
CA GLN A 435 -37.27 1.12 -14.96
C GLN A 435 -36.52 1.65 -13.72
N VAL A 436 -37.17 1.62 -12.56
CA VAL A 436 -36.63 2.19 -11.31
C VAL A 436 -35.44 1.39 -10.80
N GLY A 437 -35.47 0.06 -10.91
CA GLY A 437 -34.36 -0.82 -10.56
C GLY A 437 -33.12 -0.51 -11.39
N ALA A 438 -33.28 -0.31 -12.70
CA ALA A 438 -32.16 0.03 -13.59
C ALA A 438 -31.45 1.32 -13.16
N MET A 439 -32.20 2.33 -12.67
CA MET A 439 -31.63 3.53 -12.07
C MET A 439 -30.78 3.21 -10.82
N THR A 440 -31.27 2.36 -9.91
CA THR A 440 -30.51 1.98 -8.69
C THR A 440 -29.23 1.21 -9.02
N ALA A 441 -29.29 0.32 -10.01
CA ALA A 441 -28.11 -0.38 -10.52
C ALA A 441 -27.09 0.59 -11.10
N PHE A 442 -27.57 1.57 -11.89
CA PHE A 442 -26.74 2.60 -12.49
C PHE A 442 -26.02 3.47 -11.43
N ILE A 443 -26.72 3.89 -10.38
CA ILE A 443 -26.13 4.61 -9.24
C ILE A 443 -25.01 3.78 -8.62
N THR A 444 -25.27 2.50 -8.36
CA THR A 444 -24.30 1.61 -7.70
C THR A 444 -23.06 1.34 -8.57
N TYR A 445 -23.25 1.07 -9.87
CA TYR A 445 -22.12 0.93 -10.80
C TYR A 445 -21.30 2.20 -10.89
N SER A 446 -21.96 3.37 -10.94
CA SER A 446 -21.27 4.66 -10.94
C SER A 446 -20.41 4.84 -9.68
N MET A 447 -20.92 4.45 -8.51
CA MET A 447 -20.14 4.47 -7.26
C MET A 447 -18.89 3.58 -7.32
N ILE A 448 -19.03 2.35 -7.84
CA ILE A 448 -17.90 1.42 -8.00
C ILE A 448 -16.83 2.01 -8.92
N ILE A 449 -17.24 2.62 -10.05
CA ILE A 449 -16.33 3.27 -10.99
C ILE A 449 -15.55 4.38 -10.29
N VAL A 450 -16.24 5.28 -9.57
CA VAL A 450 -15.58 6.39 -8.87
C VAL A 450 -14.59 5.92 -7.80
N ILE A 451 -14.99 4.95 -6.96
CA ILE A 451 -14.10 4.38 -5.93
C ILE A 451 -12.86 3.75 -6.59
N SER A 452 -13.02 3.12 -7.74
CA SER A 452 -11.91 2.51 -8.48
C SER A 452 -10.89 3.55 -8.95
N PHE A 453 -11.34 4.66 -9.52
CA PHE A 453 -10.45 5.78 -9.89
C PHE A 453 -9.77 6.43 -8.68
N MET A 454 -10.44 6.45 -7.52
CA MET A 454 -9.86 6.97 -6.28
C MET A 454 -8.68 6.12 -5.79
N ILE A 455 -8.78 4.79 -5.85
CA ILE A 455 -7.67 3.89 -5.48
C ILE A 455 -6.45 4.15 -6.37
N ILE A 456 -6.66 4.29 -7.69
CA ILE A 456 -5.60 4.60 -8.65
C ILE A 456 -4.92 5.94 -8.32
N THR A 457 -5.71 6.94 -7.93
CA THR A 457 -5.20 8.26 -7.53
C THR A 457 -4.31 8.18 -6.28
N VAL A 458 -4.74 7.49 -5.23
CA VAL A 458 -3.92 7.36 -4.02
C VAL A 458 -2.60 6.64 -4.34
N MET A 459 -2.63 5.68 -5.26
CA MET A 459 -1.41 5.00 -5.74
C MET A 459 -0.44 5.89 -6.47
N SER A 460 -0.91 6.82 -7.29
CA SER A 460 -0.01 7.74 -8.00
C SER A 460 0.83 8.63 -7.07
N ILE A 461 0.47 8.74 -5.78
CA ILE A 461 1.29 9.40 -4.76
C ILE A 461 2.23 8.41 -4.07
N LEU A 462 1.75 7.20 -3.75
CA LEU A 462 2.51 6.21 -2.98
C LEU A 462 3.57 5.48 -3.84
N LEU A 463 3.26 5.20 -5.11
CA LEU A 463 4.13 4.43 -5.99
C LEU A 463 5.48 5.13 -6.26
N PRO A 464 5.55 6.44 -6.57
CA PRO A 464 6.84 7.11 -6.73
C PRO A 464 7.68 7.13 -5.46
N ARG A 465 7.06 7.22 -4.28
CA ARG A 465 7.78 7.18 -2.99
C ARG A 465 8.42 5.82 -2.75
N ALA A 466 7.68 4.74 -3.03
CA ALA A 466 8.23 3.39 -2.98
C ALA A 466 9.34 3.17 -4.02
N GLY A 467 9.24 3.79 -5.20
CA GLY A 467 10.32 3.79 -6.20
C GLY A 467 11.62 4.37 -5.65
N VAL A 468 11.59 5.57 -5.06
CA VAL A 468 12.78 6.20 -4.43
C VAL A 468 13.32 5.38 -3.26
N ALA A 469 12.45 4.75 -2.48
CA ALA A 469 12.87 3.82 -1.42
C ALA A 469 13.56 2.58 -2.01
N ALA A 470 13.01 2.00 -3.08
CA ALA A 470 13.60 0.86 -3.78
C ALA A 470 14.97 1.20 -4.38
N ASP A 471 15.14 2.39 -4.98
CA ASP A 471 16.43 2.84 -5.53
C ASP A 471 17.51 2.94 -4.45
N ARG A 472 17.17 3.49 -3.26
CA ARG A 472 18.11 3.56 -2.12
C ARG A 472 18.45 2.18 -1.55
N ILE A 473 17.49 1.26 -1.51
CA ILE A 473 17.75 -0.14 -1.11
C ILE A 473 18.68 -0.80 -2.13
N ARG A 474 18.38 -0.65 -3.41
CA ARG A 474 19.16 -1.20 -4.52
C ARG A 474 20.59 -0.68 -4.52
N GLU A 475 20.81 0.61 -4.28
CA GLU A 475 22.15 1.19 -4.18
C GLU A 475 23.02 0.46 -3.13
N VAL A 476 22.44 0.03 -2.01
CA VAL A 476 23.16 -0.76 -0.99
C VAL A 476 23.40 -2.19 -1.48
N ILE A 477 22.36 -2.86 -2.00
CA ILE A 477 22.46 -4.26 -2.47
C ILE A 477 23.46 -4.38 -3.63
N ASP A 478 23.50 -3.42 -4.54
CA ASP A 478 24.35 -3.46 -5.73
C ASP A 478 25.78 -2.97 -5.44
N THR A 479 26.06 -2.37 -4.27
CA THR A 479 27.43 -1.94 -3.93
C THR A 479 28.33 -3.13 -3.65
N GLU A 480 29.39 -3.28 -4.44
CA GLU A 480 30.45 -4.24 -4.19
C GLU A 480 31.38 -3.76 -3.06
N PRO A 481 31.71 -4.62 -2.06
CA PRO A 481 32.69 -4.27 -1.04
C PRO A 481 34.06 -4.01 -1.67
N SER A 482 34.74 -2.96 -1.25
CA SER A 482 36.10 -2.67 -1.72
C SER A 482 37.15 -3.69 -1.25
N ILE A 483 36.90 -4.34 -0.11
CA ILE A 483 37.79 -5.38 0.44
C ILE A 483 37.16 -6.75 0.18
N ASN A 484 37.69 -7.46 -0.82
CA ASN A 484 37.32 -8.84 -1.12
C ASN A 484 38.51 -9.78 -0.89
N GLU A 485 38.20 -10.97 -0.40
CA GLU A 485 39.15 -12.09 -0.39
C GLU A 485 39.35 -12.59 -1.82
N LYS A 486 40.60 -12.89 -2.19
CA LYS A 486 40.90 -13.59 -3.45
C LYS A 486 40.34 -15.02 -3.34
N GLU A 487 39.85 -15.60 -4.43
CA GLU A 487 39.34 -16.98 -4.43
C GLU A 487 40.39 -18.00 -3.96
N GLU A 488 41.67 -17.72 -4.22
CA GLU A 488 42.81 -18.56 -3.80
C GLU A 488 43.49 -18.09 -2.50
N ALA A 489 42.82 -17.23 -1.71
CA ALA A 489 43.39 -16.72 -0.46
C ALA A 489 43.72 -17.86 0.52
N LYS A 490 44.95 -17.89 1.02
CA LYS A 490 45.42 -18.93 1.94
C LYS A 490 45.18 -18.53 3.38
N GLU A 491 45.09 -19.49 4.29
CA GLU A 491 45.12 -19.15 5.72
C GLU A 491 46.49 -18.60 6.09
N LEU A 492 46.50 -17.46 6.79
CA LEU A 492 47.70 -16.86 7.33
C LEU A 492 48.31 -17.80 8.37
N LYS A 493 49.54 -18.25 8.10
CA LYS A 493 50.34 -19.02 9.07
C LYS A 493 51.27 -18.06 9.78
N VAL A 494 50.99 -17.78 11.04
CA VAL A 494 51.85 -16.94 11.88
C VAL A 494 52.84 -17.83 12.61
N THR A 495 54.13 -17.60 12.41
CA THR A 495 55.22 -18.30 13.11
C THR A 495 55.81 -17.41 14.17
N ASP A 496 56.23 -16.21 13.77
CA ASP A 496 56.95 -15.28 14.61
C ASP A 496 56.08 -14.05 14.90
N GLY A 497 55.30 -13.57 13.92
CA GLY A 497 54.47 -12.37 14.03
C GLY A 497 55.19 -11.09 13.56
N ILE A 498 56.17 -11.22 12.66
CA ILE A 498 56.90 -10.09 12.07
C ILE A 498 55.99 -9.33 11.12
N VAL A 499 55.85 -8.02 11.31
CA VAL A 499 55.07 -7.14 10.43
C VAL A 499 56.02 -6.27 9.61
N GLU A 500 55.95 -6.36 8.30
CA GLU A 500 56.82 -5.62 7.37
C GLU A 500 55.99 -4.71 6.46
N PHE A 501 56.35 -3.43 6.44
CA PHE A 501 55.87 -2.43 5.49
C PHE A 501 56.96 -2.20 4.44
N SER A 502 56.60 -2.31 3.16
CA SER A 502 57.53 -2.10 2.05
C SER A 502 56.94 -1.12 1.04
N HIS A 503 57.51 0.09 1.00
CA HIS A 503 57.16 1.21 0.12
C HIS A 503 55.65 1.49 0.09
N VAL A 504 55.02 1.52 1.27
CA VAL A 504 53.56 1.62 1.38
C VAL A 504 53.09 3.03 1.08
N ASP A 505 52.17 3.13 0.13
CA ASP A 505 51.39 4.33 -0.16
C ASP A 505 49.91 4.06 0.13
N PHE A 506 49.21 5.06 0.66
CA PHE A 506 47.77 4.97 0.85
C PHE A 506 47.05 6.30 0.65
N LYS A 507 45.90 6.21 0.01
CA LYS A 507 44.96 7.28 -0.28
C LYS A 507 43.54 6.82 0.04
N TYR A 508 42.75 7.63 0.76
CA TYR A 508 41.30 7.37 0.84
C TYR A 508 40.65 7.56 -0.54
N PRO A 509 39.57 6.84 -0.86
CA PRO A 509 38.94 6.89 -2.19
C PRO A 509 38.62 8.31 -2.69
N ASP A 510 38.21 9.20 -1.78
CA ASP A 510 37.79 10.57 -2.10
C ASP A 510 38.90 11.63 -1.88
N ALA A 511 40.12 11.22 -1.48
CA ALA A 511 41.21 12.16 -1.25
C ALA A 511 41.92 12.50 -2.57
N GLU A 512 42.51 13.69 -2.68
CA GLU A 512 43.35 14.09 -3.83
C GLU A 512 44.82 13.71 -3.65
N GLU A 513 45.30 13.68 -2.41
CA GLU A 513 46.69 13.37 -2.05
C GLU A 513 46.81 12.13 -1.17
N ASN A 514 47.98 11.49 -1.19
CA ASN A 514 48.30 10.37 -0.33
C ASN A 514 48.43 10.83 1.13
N ILE A 515 47.78 10.12 2.04
CA ILE A 515 47.92 10.34 3.49
C ILE A 515 49.14 9.59 4.03
N ILE A 516 49.50 8.49 3.39
CA ILE A 516 50.71 7.72 3.67
C ILE A 516 51.51 7.66 2.38
N THR A 517 52.79 8.02 2.44
CA THR A 517 53.66 8.03 1.27
C THR A 517 54.99 7.36 1.57
N ASP A 518 55.32 6.33 0.79
CA ASP A 518 56.59 5.60 0.82
C ASP A 518 57.05 5.15 2.23
N ILE A 519 56.16 4.51 2.99
CA ILE A 519 56.49 4.03 4.33
C ILE A 519 57.10 2.63 4.28
N SER A 520 58.30 2.48 4.86
CA SER A 520 59.00 1.20 5.01
C SER A 520 59.56 0.99 6.42
N PHE A 521 59.15 -0.08 7.09
CA PHE A 521 59.68 -0.49 8.39
C PHE A 521 59.33 -1.94 8.71
N THR A 522 59.99 -2.49 9.74
CA THR A 522 59.71 -3.84 10.25
C THR A 522 59.47 -3.78 11.75
N ALA A 523 58.36 -4.35 12.23
CA ALA A 523 58.07 -4.55 13.64
C ALA A 523 58.25 -6.05 13.97
N LYS A 524 59.01 -6.33 15.04
CA LYS A 524 59.42 -7.70 15.39
C LYS A 524 58.75 -8.19 16.69
N PRO A 525 58.69 -9.51 16.89
CA PRO A 525 58.13 -10.10 18.10
C PRO A 525 58.94 -9.72 19.34
N GLY A 526 58.23 -9.35 20.40
CA GLY A 526 58.81 -8.90 21.66
C GLY A 526 59.43 -7.51 21.65
N GLU A 527 59.51 -6.86 20.48
CA GLU A 527 59.86 -5.45 20.35
C GLU A 527 58.58 -4.58 20.32
N THR A 528 58.68 -3.38 20.87
CA THR A 528 57.67 -2.34 20.79
C THR A 528 58.06 -1.37 19.68
N THR A 529 57.28 -1.34 18.61
CA THR A 529 57.37 -0.31 17.58
C THR A 529 56.37 0.80 17.89
N ALA A 530 56.88 1.94 18.32
CA ALA A 530 56.12 3.15 18.59
C ALA A 530 56.01 4.05 17.35
N ILE A 531 54.86 4.71 17.18
CA ILE A 531 54.62 5.68 16.11
C ILE A 531 54.17 6.99 16.76
N ILE A 532 54.90 8.07 16.51
CA ILE A 532 54.62 9.42 17.04
C ILE A 532 54.67 10.46 15.92
N GLY A 533 53.96 11.57 16.10
CA GLY A 533 53.89 12.66 15.12
C GLY A 533 52.71 13.58 15.37
N SER A 534 52.62 14.67 14.61
CA SER A 534 51.57 15.68 14.72
C SER A 534 50.16 15.11 14.45
N THR A 535 49.11 15.72 15.01
CA THR A 535 47.72 15.32 14.72
C THR A 535 47.45 15.43 13.22
N GLY A 536 46.85 14.41 12.62
CA GLY A 536 46.53 14.40 11.18
C GLY A 536 47.62 13.85 10.26
N CYS A 537 48.84 13.55 10.73
CA CYS A 537 49.93 13.04 9.87
C CYS A 537 49.76 11.57 9.38
N GLY A 538 48.61 10.93 9.62
CA GLY A 538 48.31 9.58 9.11
C GLY A 538 48.54 8.41 10.08
N LYS A 539 48.91 8.64 11.36
CA LYS A 539 49.22 7.55 12.32
C LYS A 539 48.11 6.48 12.45
N SER A 540 46.87 6.91 12.71
CA SER A 540 45.72 6.00 12.85
C SER A 540 45.39 5.30 11.53
N THR A 541 45.62 5.97 10.39
CA THR A 541 45.49 5.38 9.06
C THR A 541 46.51 4.27 8.87
N LEU A 542 47.78 4.50 9.22
CA LEU A 542 48.87 3.54 9.09
C LEU A 542 48.56 2.23 9.83
N VAL A 543 48.12 2.32 11.08
CA VAL A 543 47.77 1.12 11.86
C VAL A 543 46.47 0.44 11.43
N SER A 544 45.54 1.20 10.82
CA SER A 544 44.29 0.65 10.26
C SER A 544 44.50 -0.20 9.00
N LEU A 545 45.65 -0.08 8.35
CA LEU A 545 46.03 -0.91 7.20
C LEU A 545 46.42 -2.34 7.61
N ILE A 546 46.93 -2.54 8.83
CA ILE A 546 47.38 -3.84 9.34
C ILE A 546 46.23 -4.88 9.39
N PRO A 547 45.05 -4.61 9.97
CA PRO A 547 43.90 -5.53 9.93
C PRO A 547 43.15 -5.50 8.58
N ARG A 548 43.71 -4.84 7.56
CA ARG A 548 43.14 -4.67 6.22
C ARG A 548 41.72 -4.08 6.25
N PHE A 549 41.55 -2.97 6.98
CA PHE A 549 40.32 -2.17 6.87
C PHE A 549 40.28 -1.36 5.57
N TYR A 550 41.46 -1.06 5.03
CA TYR A 550 41.68 -0.51 3.69
C TYR A 550 42.83 -1.27 3.03
N ASP A 551 42.79 -1.36 1.70
CA ASP A 551 43.92 -1.85 0.91
C ASP A 551 44.87 -0.70 0.58
N VAL A 552 46.17 -0.99 0.59
CA VAL A 552 47.21 -0.03 0.20
C VAL A 552 47.11 0.32 -1.28
N THR A 553 47.38 1.58 -1.63
CA THR A 553 47.37 2.03 -3.03
C THR A 553 48.70 1.79 -3.73
N GLY A 554 49.78 1.68 -2.96
CA GLY A 554 51.12 1.32 -3.43
C GLY A 554 51.86 0.49 -2.37
N GLY A 555 52.85 -0.31 -2.80
CA GLY A 555 53.65 -1.15 -1.91
C GLY A 555 52.95 -2.42 -1.41
N SER A 556 53.42 -2.92 -0.26
CA SER A 556 52.87 -4.11 0.40
C SER A 556 53.05 -4.09 1.91
N ILE A 557 52.12 -4.73 2.61
CA ILE A 557 52.23 -5.04 4.04
C ILE A 557 52.24 -6.56 4.16
N LYS A 558 53.22 -7.10 4.88
CA LYS A 558 53.40 -8.54 5.04
C LYS A 558 53.44 -8.94 6.51
N ILE A 559 52.91 -10.12 6.81
CA ILE A 559 53.06 -10.79 8.10
C ILE A 559 53.82 -12.10 7.87
N ASP A 560 54.98 -12.26 8.52
CA ASP A 560 55.89 -13.39 8.31
C ASP A 560 56.16 -13.69 6.81
N GLY A 561 56.35 -12.61 6.03
CA GLY A 561 56.61 -12.67 4.59
C GLY A 561 55.38 -12.88 3.69
N GLN A 562 54.19 -13.12 4.26
CA GLN A 562 52.93 -13.28 3.52
C GLN A 562 52.22 -11.92 3.37
N ASP A 563 51.94 -11.48 2.14
CA ASP A 563 51.18 -10.24 1.89
C ASP A 563 49.75 -10.38 2.44
N ILE A 564 49.30 -9.38 3.20
CA ILE A 564 47.97 -9.40 3.84
C ILE A 564 46.81 -9.44 2.82
N ARG A 565 47.08 -9.11 1.54
CA ARG A 565 46.11 -9.20 0.43
C ARG A 565 45.92 -10.61 -0.11
N ASP A 566 46.85 -11.53 0.18
CA ASP A 566 46.88 -12.90 -0.33
C ASP A 566 46.37 -13.94 0.68
N VAL A 567 46.00 -13.50 1.89
CA VAL A 567 45.49 -14.35 2.97
C VAL A 567 44.01 -14.10 3.27
N THR A 568 43.36 -15.06 3.94
CA THR A 568 41.97 -14.88 4.38
C THR A 568 41.88 -13.78 5.44
N ILE A 569 40.88 -12.92 5.32
CA ILE A 569 40.61 -11.82 6.26
C ILE A 569 40.36 -12.37 7.66
N LYS A 570 39.71 -13.53 7.76
CA LYS A 570 39.47 -14.19 9.04
C LYS A 570 40.79 -14.52 9.75
N SER A 571 41.68 -15.27 9.09
CA SER A 571 42.98 -15.65 9.69
C SER A 571 43.87 -14.44 10.00
N LEU A 572 43.87 -13.43 9.12
CA LEU A 572 44.56 -12.17 9.34
C LEU A 572 44.06 -11.46 10.61
N ARG A 573 42.75 -11.26 10.71
CA ARG A 573 42.17 -10.54 11.85
C ARG A 573 42.26 -11.36 13.12
N ASP A 574 42.20 -12.69 13.07
CA ASP A 574 42.37 -13.58 14.21
C ASP A 574 43.79 -13.47 14.82
N ALA A 575 44.81 -13.28 14.00
CA ALA A 575 46.17 -13.04 14.46
C ALA A 575 46.40 -11.66 15.11
N ILE A 576 45.47 -10.71 14.96
CA ILE A 576 45.64 -9.31 15.35
C ILE A 576 44.67 -8.92 16.49
N GLY A 577 45.23 -8.38 17.57
CA GLY A 577 44.50 -7.65 18.61
C GLY A 577 44.54 -6.15 18.34
N PHE A 578 43.46 -5.61 17.80
CA PHE A 578 43.37 -4.18 17.47
C PHE A 578 42.58 -3.41 18.51
N VAL A 579 43.19 -2.37 19.10
CA VAL A 579 42.55 -1.45 20.05
C VAL A 579 42.44 -0.06 19.42
N GLN A 580 41.21 0.40 19.23
CA GLN A 580 40.90 1.70 18.63
C GLN A 580 41.17 2.87 19.60
N GLN A 581 41.44 4.05 19.06
CA GLN A 581 41.57 5.30 19.83
C GLN A 581 40.38 5.58 20.74
N LYS A 582 39.16 5.30 20.28
CA LYS A 582 37.95 5.36 21.10
C LYS A 582 37.42 3.95 21.36
N GLY A 583 37.52 3.49 22.60
CA GLY A 583 36.94 2.22 23.02
C GLY A 583 35.41 2.17 22.81
N VAL A 584 34.95 1.22 22.00
CA VAL A 584 33.52 0.93 21.79
C VAL A 584 33.18 -0.42 22.41
N LEU A 585 32.12 -0.42 23.21
CA LEU A 585 31.53 -1.59 23.84
C LEU A 585 30.11 -1.82 23.34
N PHE A 586 29.68 -3.08 23.34
CA PHE A 586 28.35 -3.52 22.94
C PHE A 586 27.44 -3.68 24.16
N SER A 587 26.13 -3.55 23.95
CA SER A 587 25.14 -3.83 24.99
C SER A 587 25.22 -5.29 25.42
N GLY A 588 25.26 -5.56 26.73
CA GLY A 588 25.45 -6.90 27.28
C GLY A 588 26.09 -6.83 28.66
N THR A 589 26.88 -7.83 29.05
CA THR A 589 27.69 -7.80 30.28
C THR A 589 29.15 -7.43 29.99
N ILE A 590 29.92 -7.09 31.03
CA ILE A 590 31.38 -6.92 30.91
C ILE A 590 32.00 -8.22 30.35
N SER A 591 31.64 -9.37 30.92
CA SER A 591 32.11 -10.69 30.46
C SER A 591 31.83 -10.92 28.98
N SER A 592 30.61 -10.65 28.50
CA SER A 592 30.25 -10.82 27.10
C SER A 592 31.04 -9.90 26.15
N ASN A 593 31.40 -8.69 26.60
CA ASN A 593 32.24 -7.78 25.83
C ASN A 593 33.69 -8.28 25.75
N LEU A 594 34.24 -8.84 26.83
CA LEU A 594 35.60 -9.37 26.86
C LEU A 594 35.70 -10.65 26.02
N LYS A 595 34.73 -11.56 26.15
CA LYS A 595 34.60 -12.78 25.33
C LYS A 595 34.28 -12.50 23.86
N PHE A 596 33.98 -11.26 23.48
CA PHE A 596 33.90 -10.88 22.07
C PHE A 596 35.24 -11.06 21.34
N GLY A 597 36.37 -11.03 22.07
CA GLY A 597 37.69 -11.32 21.51
C GLY A 597 37.92 -12.82 21.24
N ASN A 598 37.39 -13.69 22.10
CA ASN A 598 37.39 -15.15 21.97
C ASN A 598 36.20 -15.70 22.77
N ASP A 599 35.21 -16.25 22.06
CA ASP A 599 33.94 -16.70 22.65
C ASP A 599 34.10 -17.96 23.52
N GLN A 600 35.15 -18.75 23.27
CA GLN A 600 35.51 -19.94 24.03
C GLN A 600 36.44 -19.64 25.22
N ALA A 601 36.78 -18.38 25.48
CA ALA A 601 37.67 -18.03 26.60
C ALA A 601 37.03 -18.41 27.95
N SER A 602 37.81 -19.12 28.78
CA SER A 602 37.42 -19.44 30.16
C SER A 602 37.34 -18.17 31.01
N ASP A 603 36.55 -18.22 32.09
CA ASP A 603 36.41 -17.08 32.99
C ASP A 603 37.75 -16.69 33.65
N GLU A 604 38.66 -17.64 33.82
CA GLU A 604 40.04 -17.40 34.28
C GLU A 604 40.85 -16.56 33.28
N VAL A 605 40.73 -16.86 31.99
CA VAL A 605 41.38 -16.06 30.92
C VAL A 605 40.80 -14.66 30.90
N VAL A 606 39.47 -14.52 30.99
CA VAL A 606 38.78 -13.24 31.04
C VAL A 606 39.22 -12.41 32.25
N LYS A 607 39.27 -13.02 33.44
CA LYS A 607 39.74 -12.35 34.67
C LYS A 607 41.20 -11.93 34.55
N SER A 608 42.06 -12.84 34.09
CA SER A 608 43.48 -12.57 33.90
C SER A 608 43.71 -11.44 32.88
N ALA A 609 42.92 -11.37 31.80
CA ALA A 609 42.99 -10.29 30.82
C ALA A 609 42.52 -8.95 31.41
N ALA A 610 41.45 -8.95 32.21
CA ALA A 610 41.01 -7.78 32.95
C ALA A 610 42.08 -7.29 33.94
N ASP A 611 42.73 -8.19 34.67
CA ASP A 611 43.84 -7.85 35.57
C ASP A 611 44.99 -7.18 34.80
N THR A 612 45.34 -7.73 33.63
CA THR A 612 46.43 -7.20 32.79
C THR A 612 46.10 -5.81 32.26
N ALA A 613 44.85 -5.60 31.83
CA ALA A 613 44.34 -4.31 31.39
C ALA A 613 44.07 -3.33 32.54
N GLN A 614 44.40 -3.72 33.78
CA GLN A 614 44.13 -2.96 34.99
C GLN A 614 42.64 -2.62 35.15
N ALA A 615 41.73 -3.50 34.73
CA ALA A 615 40.30 -3.28 34.77
C ALA A 615 39.60 -3.92 35.98
N SER A 616 40.25 -4.86 36.66
CA SER A 616 39.63 -5.63 37.74
C SER A 616 39.24 -4.78 38.95
N ASP A 617 39.98 -3.69 39.21
CA ASP A 617 39.71 -2.72 40.27
C ASP A 617 38.26 -2.23 40.24
N PHE A 618 37.81 -1.70 39.10
CA PHE A 618 36.46 -1.15 38.99
C PHE A 618 35.39 -2.21 38.66
N ILE A 619 35.81 -3.40 38.20
CA ILE A 619 34.88 -4.51 37.98
C ILE A 619 34.48 -5.10 39.34
N GLU A 620 35.43 -5.30 40.24
CA GLU A 620 35.20 -5.85 41.58
C GLU A 620 34.41 -4.89 42.50
N GLU A 621 34.46 -3.58 42.24
CA GLU A 621 33.62 -2.58 42.93
C GLU A 621 32.12 -2.67 42.57
N LYS A 622 31.77 -3.34 41.46
CA LYS A 622 30.37 -3.50 41.04
C LYS A 622 29.73 -4.69 41.72
N GLU A 623 28.48 -4.55 42.16
CA GLU A 623 27.71 -5.63 42.80
C GLU A 623 27.65 -6.92 41.97
N GLU A 624 27.53 -6.79 40.64
CA GLU A 624 27.45 -7.91 39.71
C GLU A 624 28.80 -8.31 39.09
N GLY A 625 29.90 -7.66 39.48
CA GLY A 625 31.24 -7.98 38.97
C GLY A 625 31.31 -7.99 37.44
N PHE A 626 31.78 -9.11 36.88
CA PHE A 626 31.87 -9.34 35.43
C PHE A 626 30.51 -9.46 34.71
N ASP A 627 29.44 -9.74 35.43
CA ASP A 627 28.09 -9.82 34.87
C ASP A 627 27.40 -8.45 34.79
N SER A 628 28.04 -7.41 35.33
CA SER A 628 27.53 -6.04 35.28
C SER A 628 27.16 -5.59 33.86
N PHE A 629 25.97 -5.00 33.74
CA PHE A 629 25.46 -4.54 32.46
C PHE A 629 26.23 -3.36 31.86
N ILE A 630 26.49 -3.44 30.55
CA ILE A 630 27.06 -2.40 29.70
C ILE A 630 25.96 -1.89 28.77
N SER A 631 25.73 -0.58 28.79
CA SER A 631 24.77 0.09 27.91
C SER A 631 25.33 0.24 26.49
N GLN A 632 24.47 0.56 25.51
CA GLN A 632 24.87 0.75 24.12
C GLN A 632 26.03 1.76 23.99
N GLY A 633 27.13 1.37 23.35
CA GLY A 633 28.33 2.21 23.24
C GLY A 633 29.07 2.43 24.56
N GLY A 634 28.73 1.68 25.60
CA GLY A 634 29.28 1.79 26.95
C GLY A 634 28.95 3.10 27.65
N SER A 635 27.82 3.76 27.37
CA SER A 635 27.50 5.08 27.95
C SER A 635 27.54 5.16 29.49
N ASN A 636 27.41 4.02 30.17
CA ASN A 636 27.41 3.88 31.64
C ASN A 636 28.79 3.58 32.27
N VAL A 637 29.88 3.67 31.51
CA VAL A 637 31.26 3.55 32.02
C VAL A 637 32.13 4.71 31.53
N SER A 638 33.15 5.08 32.31
CA SER A 638 34.03 6.22 31.99
C SER A 638 34.90 5.93 30.75
N GLY A 639 35.44 6.97 30.11
CA GLY A 639 36.31 6.82 28.93
C GLY A 639 37.51 5.90 29.19
N GLY A 640 38.21 6.10 30.31
CA GLY A 640 39.33 5.24 30.72
C GLY A 640 38.89 3.79 31.01
N GLN A 641 37.72 3.59 31.64
CA GLN A 641 37.17 2.23 31.83
C GLN A 641 36.85 1.55 30.50
N LYS A 642 36.19 2.24 29.55
CA LYS A 642 35.94 1.68 28.20
C LYS A 642 37.21 1.25 27.51
N GLN A 643 38.26 2.05 27.65
CA GLN A 643 39.54 1.78 27.02
C GLN A 643 40.22 0.56 27.65
N ARG A 644 40.24 0.46 28.99
CA ARG A 644 40.75 -0.73 29.70
C ARG A 644 39.97 -2.00 29.33
N LEU A 645 38.65 -1.95 29.25
CA LEU A 645 37.84 -3.10 28.80
C LEU A 645 38.11 -3.47 27.33
N SER A 646 38.35 -2.48 26.47
CA SER A 646 38.69 -2.71 25.05
C SER A 646 40.08 -3.35 24.92
N ILE A 647 41.04 -2.95 25.76
CA ILE A 647 42.37 -3.57 25.86
C ILE A 647 42.23 -5.01 26.38
N ALA A 648 41.45 -5.23 27.45
CA ALA A 648 41.18 -6.58 27.97
C ALA A 648 40.59 -7.49 26.87
N ARG A 649 39.62 -7.01 26.11
CA ARG A 649 39.03 -7.73 24.96
C ARG A 649 40.08 -8.13 23.91
N ALA A 650 41.05 -7.25 23.63
CA ALA A 650 42.15 -7.58 22.71
C ALA A 650 43.13 -8.61 23.30
N ILE A 651 43.35 -8.60 24.62
CA ILE A 651 44.20 -9.59 25.30
C ILE A 651 43.53 -10.96 25.36
N VAL A 652 42.21 -11.03 25.62
CA VAL A 652 41.44 -12.29 25.64
C VAL A 652 41.58 -13.08 24.33
N LYS A 653 41.81 -12.38 23.22
CA LYS A 653 41.99 -12.97 21.90
C LYS A 653 43.30 -13.76 21.76
N ASP A 654 44.29 -13.50 22.61
CA ASP A 654 45.66 -14.06 22.53
C ASP A 654 46.32 -13.88 21.15
N PRO A 655 46.45 -12.64 20.64
CA PRO A 655 46.95 -12.38 19.29
C PRO A 655 48.48 -12.41 19.22
N ALA A 656 49.01 -12.75 18.05
CA ALA A 656 50.46 -12.68 17.76
C ALA A 656 50.94 -11.23 17.53
N ILE A 657 50.03 -10.34 17.11
CA ILE A 657 50.30 -8.92 16.86
C ILE A 657 49.28 -8.08 17.63
N MET A 658 49.75 -7.15 18.46
CA MET A 658 48.92 -6.18 19.15
C MET A 658 49.14 -4.78 18.59
N VAL A 659 48.04 -4.13 18.23
CA VAL A 659 48.03 -2.79 17.64
C VAL A 659 47.19 -1.88 18.52
N PHE A 660 47.82 -0.82 19.04
CA PHE A 660 47.18 0.16 19.90
C PHE A 660 47.17 1.52 19.19
N ASP A 661 46.00 1.95 18.72
CA ASP A 661 45.82 3.27 18.13
C ASP A 661 45.53 4.28 19.24
N ASP A 662 46.55 4.95 19.77
CA ASP A 662 46.43 6.01 20.79
C ASP A 662 45.57 5.63 22.02
N SER A 663 45.59 4.34 22.35
CA SER A 663 44.69 3.73 23.33
C SER A 663 45.08 4.01 24.78
N PHE A 664 46.28 4.52 25.04
CA PHE A 664 46.74 4.84 26.39
C PHE A 664 46.44 6.29 26.80
N SER A 665 46.08 7.15 25.84
CA SER A 665 45.83 8.58 26.08
C SER A 665 44.66 8.85 27.04
N ALA A 666 43.66 7.97 27.05
CA ALA A 666 42.48 8.07 27.91
C ALA A 666 42.72 7.60 29.36
N LEU A 667 43.92 7.09 29.66
CA LEU A 667 44.32 6.61 30.99
C LEU A 667 45.13 7.67 31.73
N ASP A 668 45.03 7.67 33.06
CA ASP A 668 45.96 8.40 33.90
C ASP A 668 47.36 7.78 33.83
N MET A 669 48.40 8.59 34.08
CA MET A 669 49.79 8.15 33.92
C MET A 669 50.17 6.94 34.79
N LYS A 670 49.61 6.80 35.99
CA LYS A 670 49.94 5.68 36.89
C LYS A 670 49.33 4.39 36.36
N THR A 671 48.08 4.44 35.91
CA THR A 671 47.39 3.28 35.32
C THR A 671 48.02 2.89 33.99
N ASP A 672 48.37 3.86 33.13
CA ASP A 672 49.14 3.60 31.90
C ASP A 672 50.46 2.86 32.18
N ALA A 673 51.29 3.40 33.07
CA ALA A 673 52.58 2.79 33.41
C ALA A 673 52.43 1.36 33.96
N LYS A 674 51.45 1.13 34.84
CA LYS A 674 51.16 -0.22 35.37
C LYS A 674 50.70 -1.17 34.27
N LEU A 675 49.81 -0.72 33.40
CA LEU A 675 49.27 -1.52 32.30
C LEU A 675 50.37 -1.90 31.31
N ARG A 676 51.21 -0.94 30.88
CA ARG A 676 52.36 -1.22 30.00
C ARG A 676 53.31 -2.24 30.63
N LYS A 677 53.64 -2.07 31.92
CA LYS A 677 54.47 -3.03 32.66
C LYS A 677 53.83 -4.43 32.76
N ALA A 678 52.49 -4.51 32.83
CA ALA A 678 51.77 -5.78 32.82
C ALA A 678 51.79 -6.43 31.43
N LEU A 679 51.63 -5.64 30.36
CA LEU A 679 51.76 -6.11 28.98
C LEU A 679 53.17 -6.67 28.72
N ASP A 680 54.23 -5.97 29.11
CA ASP A 680 55.60 -6.43 28.88
C ASP A 680 55.92 -7.77 29.55
N LYS A 681 55.22 -8.10 30.64
CA LYS A 681 55.35 -9.40 31.31
C LYS A 681 54.54 -10.50 30.64
N LYS A 682 53.31 -10.20 30.25
CA LYS A 682 52.33 -11.23 29.85
C LYS A 682 52.32 -11.51 28.35
N VAL A 683 52.65 -10.50 27.53
CA VAL A 683 52.71 -10.60 26.05
C VAL A 683 54.13 -10.36 25.54
N LYS A 684 55.13 -10.93 26.22
CA LYS A 684 56.56 -10.69 25.96
C LYS A 684 57.01 -11.14 24.56
N ASN A 685 56.35 -12.13 23.97
CA ASN A 685 56.72 -12.65 22.63
C ASN A 685 55.79 -12.14 21.52
N THR A 686 54.98 -11.12 21.81
CA THR A 686 54.00 -10.56 20.88
C THR A 686 54.57 -9.31 20.23
N THR A 687 54.34 -9.12 18.92
CA THR A 687 54.72 -7.88 18.23
C THR A 687 53.80 -6.75 18.69
N LYS A 688 54.36 -5.68 19.26
CA LYS A 688 53.59 -4.54 19.77
C LYS A 688 53.78 -3.33 18.87
N ILE A 689 52.69 -2.80 18.31
CA ILE A 689 52.69 -1.54 17.56
C ILE A 689 51.82 -0.53 18.31
N ILE A 690 52.44 0.56 18.77
CA ILE A 690 51.77 1.57 19.60
C ILE A 690 51.83 2.93 18.91
N VAL A 691 50.67 3.46 18.53
CA VAL A 691 50.53 4.88 18.22
C VAL A 691 50.39 5.62 19.54
N ALA A 692 51.22 6.64 19.76
CA ALA A 692 51.13 7.47 20.95
C ALA A 692 51.19 8.95 20.60
N GLN A 693 50.43 9.74 21.36
CA GLN A 693 50.60 11.20 21.39
C GLN A 693 51.59 11.64 22.46
N ARG A 694 51.78 10.84 23.51
CA ARG A 694 52.64 11.16 24.67
C ARG A 694 53.99 10.48 24.55
N VAL A 695 55.08 11.25 24.67
CA VAL A 695 56.46 10.73 24.59
C VAL A 695 56.73 9.73 25.73
N GLY A 696 56.20 9.98 26.93
CA GLY A 696 56.35 9.06 28.07
C GLY A 696 55.75 7.66 27.84
N THR A 697 54.81 7.50 26.90
CA THR A 697 54.25 6.19 26.54
C THR A 697 55.24 5.36 25.71
N ILE A 698 56.12 6.02 24.96
CA ILE A 698 57.01 5.41 23.96
C ILE A 698 58.49 5.53 24.29
N LEU A 699 58.83 6.12 25.44
CA LEU A 699 60.21 6.40 25.87
C LEU A 699 61.10 5.14 25.84
N HIS A 700 60.54 4.00 26.25
CA HIS A 700 61.24 2.72 26.34
C HIS A 700 60.97 1.80 25.13
N ALA A 701 60.40 2.31 24.04
CA ALA A 701 60.17 1.50 22.85
C ALA A 701 61.51 1.17 22.17
N GLU A 702 61.66 -0.09 21.75
CA GLU A 702 62.84 -0.57 21.03
C GLU A 702 63.01 0.13 19.68
N GLN A 703 61.90 0.57 19.09
CA GLN A 703 61.88 1.33 17.84
C GLN A 703 60.80 2.41 17.90
N ILE A 704 61.17 3.65 17.61
CA ILE A 704 60.25 4.78 17.47
C ILE A 704 60.32 5.27 16.02
N LEU A 705 59.15 5.41 15.40
CA LEU A 705 58.93 5.97 14.07
C LEU A 705 58.29 7.34 14.21
N VAL A 706 58.97 8.37 13.71
CA VAL A 706 58.49 9.75 13.70
C VAL A 706 57.84 10.00 12.35
N LEU A 707 56.54 10.24 12.38
CA LEU A 707 55.72 10.43 11.21
C LEU A 707 55.36 11.91 11.04
N ASP A 708 55.72 12.47 9.90
CA ASP A 708 55.34 13.82 9.51
C ASP A 708 54.87 13.86 8.06
N GLU A 709 53.77 14.56 7.80
CA GLU A 709 53.09 14.62 6.49
C GLU A 709 53.00 13.26 5.75
N GLY A 710 52.70 12.19 6.47
CA GLY A 710 52.53 10.84 5.90
C GLY A 710 53.83 10.10 5.57
N ARG A 711 55.00 10.63 5.95
CA ARG A 711 56.33 10.04 5.72
C ARG A 711 57.06 9.79 7.03
N ILE A 712 57.93 8.79 7.05
CA ILE A 712 58.84 8.56 8.19
C ILE A 712 60.01 9.54 8.07
N VAL A 713 60.07 10.53 8.95
CA VAL A 713 61.17 11.53 9.02
C VAL A 713 62.27 11.13 10.00
N GLY A 714 61.98 10.22 10.94
CA GLY A 714 62.93 9.71 11.91
C GLY A 714 62.65 8.26 12.32
N ARG A 715 63.71 7.48 12.53
CA ARG A 715 63.63 6.10 13.03
C ARG A 715 64.79 5.81 13.98
N GLY A 716 64.50 5.33 15.19
CA GLY A 716 65.52 4.97 16.17
C GLY A 716 64.95 4.79 17.58
N THR A 717 65.82 4.71 18.58
CA THR A 717 65.44 4.78 20.00
C THR A 717 65.27 6.24 20.46
N HIS A 718 64.70 6.46 21.64
CA HIS A 718 64.58 7.80 22.23
C HIS A 718 65.90 8.58 22.21
N GLU A 719 66.99 7.97 22.71
CA GLU A 719 68.31 8.60 22.77
C GLU A 719 68.90 8.93 21.39
N GLN A 720 68.60 8.12 20.38
CA GLN A 720 69.04 8.35 19.01
C GLN A 720 68.26 9.53 18.41
N LEU A 721 66.92 9.51 18.51
CA LEU A 721 66.05 10.52 17.92
C LEU A 721 66.19 11.90 18.57
N MET A 722 66.47 11.97 19.88
CA MET A 722 66.79 13.24 20.55
C MET A 722 68.03 13.93 19.97
N LYS A 723 68.92 13.17 19.31
CA LYS A 723 70.13 13.70 18.66
C LYS A 723 69.98 13.86 17.15
N SER A 724 69.14 13.06 16.50
CA SER A 724 69.10 12.94 15.03
C SER A 724 67.80 13.39 14.36
N CYS A 725 66.74 13.71 15.11
CA CYS A 725 65.44 14.12 14.55
C CYS A 725 64.88 15.34 15.29
N ASP A 726 64.86 16.48 14.61
CA ASP A 726 64.40 17.76 15.18
C ASP A 726 62.91 17.72 15.51
N GLU A 727 62.08 17.06 14.70
CA GLU A 727 60.65 16.91 14.93
C GLU A 727 60.38 16.12 16.22
N TYR A 728 61.11 15.02 16.45
CA TYR A 728 60.99 14.26 17.69
C TYR A 728 61.43 15.08 18.89
N LYS A 729 62.55 15.80 18.76
CA LYS A 729 63.08 16.66 19.83
C LYS A 729 62.09 17.75 20.21
N GLN A 730 61.47 18.43 19.24
CA GLN A 730 60.43 19.43 19.51
C GLN A 730 59.23 18.82 20.24
N ILE A 731 58.75 17.64 19.81
CA ILE A 731 57.64 16.94 20.47
C ILE A 731 58.03 16.57 21.91
N ALA A 732 59.23 16.03 22.12
CA ALA A 732 59.76 15.65 23.43
C ALA A 732 59.90 16.85 24.37
N GLU A 733 60.54 17.93 23.94
CA GLU A 733 60.74 19.17 24.73
C GLU A 733 59.41 19.84 25.09
N SER A 734 58.38 19.71 24.24
CA SER A 734 57.05 20.26 24.53
C SER A 734 56.27 19.48 25.61
N GLN A 735 56.66 18.23 25.90
CA GLN A 735 55.89 17.33 26.76
C GLN A 735 56.63 16.86 28.02
N LEU A 736 57.96 16.79 27.98
CA LEU A 736 58.79 16.23 29.05
C LEU A 736 59.53 17.32 29.80
N SER A 737 59.69 17.12 31.11
CA SER A 737 60.57 17.96 31.92
C SER A 737 62.05 17.67 31.61
N SER A 738 62.95 18.60 31.96
CA SER A 738 64.40 18.49 31.72
C SER A 738 65.02 17.19 32.27
N LEU A 739 64.50 16.65 33.36
CA LEU A 739 64.94 15.39 33.99
C LEU A 739 64.43 14.15 33.25
N GLU A 740 63.23 14.20 32.70
CA GLU A 740 62.64 13.10 31.92
C GLU A 740 63.24 13.00 30.51
N LEU A 741 63.69 14.13 29.95
CA LEU A 741 64.43 14.19 28.67
C LEU A 741 65.79 13.47 28.72
N GLU A 742 66.40 13.32 29.90
CA GLU A 742 67.65 12.57 30.10
C GLU A 742 67.42 11.07 30.37
N GLY A 743 66.17 10.58 30.38
CA GLY A 743 65.84 9.18 30.65
C GLY A 743 66.06 8.73 32.11
N ARG A 744 66.07 9.66 33.07
CA ARG A 744 66.41 9.42 34.49
C ARG A 744 65.21 9.41 35.46
N ALA A 745 64.06 8.86 35.05
CA ALA A 745 62.87 8.74 35.89
C ALA A 745 62.43 7.29 36.10
#